data_AF-A0A1Y3N0U8-F1
#
_entry.id   AF-A0A1Y3N0U8-F1
#
_cell.length_a   1.000
_cell.length_b   1.000
_cell.length_c   1.000
_cell.angle_alpha   90.00
_cell.angle_beta   90.00
_cell.angle_gamma   90.00
#
_symmetry.space_group_name_H-M   'P 1'
#
loop_
_entity.id
_entity.type
_entity.pdbx_description
1 polymer ?
#
loop_
_entity_poly.entity_id
_entity_poly.type
_entity_poly.pdbx_seq_one_letter_code
_entity_poly.pdbx_strand_id
1 'polypeptide(L)'
;MSRNEIESSENNLIFYTINEISKLNNKRFEITFKILTFINYLVDKSMDIKDIFKNLQKNHIWSDQWIDLLNCCLFNTNVLGNDLEEKDTQISFYKILQRLLILIKKNENYINYNILISNIGEQEKLYSKKFFETYKEINAITENTTFLNSIYLLNTSGILKDIIKFKEMNEYDYYNSYLNCLEKIKNNENPSFELLVKLLIDICMIFPDVQEECWGKLLGLSSMTDLKYSDVISFYSRNKFKINYLFIVNFNTFHKYLLNCISENIVTDILNDSIELIVDYSSIINEKIKTKFLIELFDISYREEEYYFKKLFKLENMFLEKYASSNCKDEFCKIYLSLLDPMNTLKVKSESLKLFPIFNSFLSSHYQDQLEKSIEFIIYNQFPISSNDLTKDTLQYIEYKNTVTALINLLSTGNFIIIKNLILLTCKEENFKYQEKIKEFIAVIINNYTEEQFTNFTDYCMSNLLNTENDPLVRVNVIKQYLIPALIHVNCQYKIKFYSKYIKQLTQVIKEQLINKEDELCIQLNIHSINGTNSEINKAFCNGMVKNGKELLTSLMKPVAYIARSVANISSNNEEYLRANKYYKQSAYCLIAVMLYCTQTKENFFNVFLFQENEAKNEKIWENIIDTQNKTFFKIEDGIPHKKNRKYYENLISNYIKNIIIHFCFIQPFQY
;
A
#
# COMPACT_ATOMS: atom_id res chain seq x y z
N MET A 1 45.52 -44.35 13.32
CA MET A 1 46.80 -44.75 12.70
C MET A 1 47.46 -45.78 13.59
N SER A 2 47.98 -46.82 12.96
CA SER A 2 48.69 -47.94 13.58
C SER A 2 49.87 -47.48 14.42
N ARG A 3 50.06 -48.14 15.57
CA ARG A 3 51.33 -48.21 16.28
C ARG A 3 52.41 -48.59 15.28
N ASN A 4 53.39 -47.72 15.08
CA ASN A 4 54.79 -47.97 14.72
C ASN A 4 55.31 -46.75 13.97
N GLU A 5 55.96 -45.87 14.73
CA GLU A 5 57.07 -44.98 14.33
C GLU A 5 57.24 -43.96 15.45
N ILE A 6 57.76 -44.44 16.58
CA ILE A 6 58.43 -43.59 17.57
C ILE A 6 59.88 -44.04 17.52
N GLU A 7 60.66 -43.41 16.65
CA GLU A 7 62.10 -43.41 16.80
C GLU A 7 62.45 -42.32 17.83
N SER A 8 62.86 -42.80 19.00
CA SER A 8 63.48 -42.01 20.06
C SER A 8 64.82 -41.46 19.57
N SER A 9 64.91 -40.14 19.43
CA SER A 9 66.19 -39.43 19.37
C SER A 9 66.32 -38.54 20.61
N GLU A 10 67.54 -38.48 21.15
CA GLU A 10 67.91 -38.05 22.51
C GLU A 10 67.77 -36.54 22.82
N ASN A 11 66.80 -35.86 22.23
CA ASN A 11 66.28 -34.59 22.73
C ASN A 11 64.76 -34.63 22.49
N ASN A 12 63.97 -34.68 23.58
CA ASN A 12 62.50 -34.76 23.57
C ASN A 12 61.84 -33.50 22.98
N LEU A 13 62.09 -33.21 21.70
CA LEU A 13 61.39 -32.21 20.91
C LEU A 13 60.62 -32.95 19.82
N ILE A 14 59.34 -33.20 20.12
CA ILE A 14 58.39 -33.72 19.13
C ILE A 14 58.15 -32.59 18.12
N PHE A 15 58.70 -32.73 16.92
CA PHE A 15 58.44 -31.82 15.80
C PHE A 15 57.07 -32.15 15.22
N TYR A 16 56.05 -31.42 15.67
CA TYR A 16 54.73 -31.46 15.02
C TYR A 16 54.79 -30.70 13.69
N THR A 17 54.19 -31.27 12.65
CA THR A 17 53.96 -30.54 11.40
C THR A 17 52.95 -29.40 11.62
N ILE A 18 52.98 -28.34 10.79
CA ILE A 18 52.03 -27.21 10.88
C ILE A 18 50.56 -27.70 10.87
N ASN A 19 50.27 -28.75 10.09
CA ASN A 19 48.94 -29.38 10.04
C ASN A 19 48.57 -30.18 11.30
N GLU A 20 49.54 -30.71 12.04
CA GLU A 20 49.28 -31.38 13.32
C GLU A 20 49.08 -30.36 14.44
N ILE A 21 49.81 -29.25 14.41
CA ILE A 21 49.63 -28.13 15.33
C ILE A 21 48.23 -27.55 15.18
N SER A 22 47.75 -27.29 13.95
CA SER A 22 46.39 -26.79 13.72
C SER A 22 45.31 -27.79 14.18
N LYS A 23 45.49 -29.09 13.94
CA LYS A 23 44.57 -30.13 14.44
C LYS A 23 44.55 -30.23 15.96
N LEU A 24 45.70 -30.09 16.62
CA LEU A 24 45.78 -30.08 18.08
C LEU A 24 45.14 -28.82 18.67
N ASN A 25 45.32 -27.67 18.04
CA ASN A 25 44.69 -26.41 18.38
C ASN A 25 43.16 -26.48 18.27
N ASN A 26 42.63 -27.03 17.18
CA ASN A 26 41.18 -27.23 17.02
C ASN A 26 40.61 -28.18 18.10
N LYS A 27 41.33 -29.26 18.45
CA LYS A 27 40.92 -30.16 19.54
C LYS A 27 40.96 -29.49 20.90
N ARG A 28 41.96 -28.64 21.17
CA ARG A 28 42.04 -27.86 22.41
C ARG A 28 40.84 -26.92 22.53
N PHE A 29 40.51 -26.21 21.45
CA PHE A 29 39.32 -25.36 21.41
C PHE A 29 38.03 -26.16 21.64
N GLU A 30 37.86 -27.31 20.99
CA GLU A 30 36.68 -28.17 21.15
C GLU A 30 36.51 -28.66 22.59
N ILE A 31 37.61 -29.02 23.25
CA ILE A 31 37.61 -29.42 24.66
C ILE A 31 37.21 -28.24 25.56
N THR A 32 37.83 -27.07 25.37
CA THR A 32 37.46 -25.86 26.14
C THR A 32 35.99 -25.52 25.94
N PHE A 33 35.48 -25.60 24.70
CA PHE A 33 34.08 -25.38 24.39
C PHE A 33 33.15 -26.36 25.12
N LYS A 34 33.50 -27.66 25.14
CA LYS A 34 32.74 -28.69 25.88
C LYS A 34 32.80 -28.49 27.39
N ILE A 35 33.91 -28.00 27.93
CA ILE A 35 34.02 -27.66 29.35
C ILE A 35 33.07 -26.50 29.69
N LEU A 36 33.07 -25.44 28.89
CA LEU A 36 32.19 -24.28 29.11
C LEU A 36 30.70 -24.65 28.97
N THR A 37 30.33 -25.52 28.03
CA THR A 37 28.95 -26.01 27.90
C THR A 37 28.54 -26.87 29.07
N PHE A 38 29.43 -27.75 29.55
CA PHE A 38 29.17 -28.58 30.70
C PHE A 38 28.95 -27.75 31.97
N ILE A 39 29.81 -26.75 32.23
CA ILE A 39 29.66 -25.87 33.38
C ILE A 39 28.35 -25.09 33.30
N ASN A 40 28.02 -24.53 32.12
CA ASN A 40 26.73 -23.86 31.91
C ASN A 40 25.55 -24.79 32.22
N TYR A 41 25.55 -26.01 31.69
CA TYR A 41 24.48 -26.98 31.93
C TYR A 41 24.36 -27.34 33.42
N LEU A 42 25.49 -27.53 34.09
CA LEU A 42 25.56 -27.92 35.49
C LEU A 42 24.99 -26.81 36.40
N VAL A 43 25.31 -25.55 36.14
CA VAL A 43 24.82 -24.39 36.91
C VAL A 43 23.35 -24.06 36.59
N ASP A 44 22.92 -24.19 35.34
CA ASP A 44 21.57 -23.80 34.90
C ASP A 44 20.49 -24.83 35.26
N LYS A 45 20.83 -26.13 35.30
CA LYS A 45 19.88 -27.22 35.58
C LYS A 45 19.80 -27.63 37.05
N SER A 46 20.56 -26.99 37.92
CA SER A 46 20.64 -27.39 39.31
C SER A 46 19.50 -26.88 40.19
N MET A 47 18.91 -27.77 40.98
CA MET A 47 17.92 -27.43 42.02
C MET A 47 18.57 -26.74 43.23
N ASP A 48 19.81 -27.14 43.59
CA ASP A 48 20.58 -26.56 44.71
C ASP A 48 21.89 -25.91 44.22
N ILE A 49 21.77 -24.67 43.75
CA ILE A 49 22.87 -23.87 43.20
C ILE A 49 24.01 -23.70 44.24
N LYS A 50 23.66 -23.52 45.52
CA LYS A 50 24.62 -23.28 46.61
C LYS A 50 25.57 -24.45 46.85
N ASP A 51 25.07 -25.69 46.80
CA ASP A 51 25.91 -26.88 47.04
C ASP A 51 26.78 -27.21 45.83
N ILE A 52 26.31 -26.90 44.62
CA ILE A 52 27.11 -27.02 43.41
C ILE A 52 28.27 -26.02 43.40
N PHE A 53 28.04 -24.75 43.70
CA PHE A 53 29.13 -23.78 43.75
C PHE A 53 30.16 -24.15 44.82
N LYS A 54 29.71 -24.63 45.99
CA LYS A 54 30.61 -25.19 47.01
C LYS A 54 31.39 -26.40 46.52
N ASN A 55 30.77 -27.32 45.78
CA ASN A 55 31.45 -28.49 45.23
C ASN A 55 32.44 -28.11 44.12
N LEU A 56 32.09 -27.16 43.25
CA LEU A 56 33.00 -26.62 42.24
C LEU A 56 34.20 -25.92 42.88
N GLN A 57 33.99 -25.20 43.99
CA GLN A 57 35.06 -24.56 44.76
C GLN A 57 35.95 -25.58 45.48
N LYS A 58 35.37 -26.62 46.09
CA LYS A 58 36.11 -27.74 46.69
C LYS A 58 36.95 -28.51 45.67
N ASN A 59 36.47 -28.63 44.44
CA ASN A 59 37.17 -29.31 43.35
C ASN A 59 38.15 -28.40 42.58
N HIS A 60 38.45 -27.20 43.10
CA HIS A 60 39.37 -26.24 42.49
C HIS A 60 39.02 -25.84 41.03
N ILE A 61 37.74 -25.95 40.64
CA ILE A 61 37.29 -25.55 39.30
C ILE A 61 37.29 -24.02 39.17
N TRP A 62 37.08 -23.28 40.26
CA TRP A 62 37.22 -21.81 40.31
C TRP A 62 38.64 -21.36 40.74
N SER A 63 39.66 -22.16 40.41
CA SER A 63 41.06 -21.81 40.70
C SER A 63 41.59 -20.73 39.76
N ASP A 64 42.77 -20.19 40.08
CA ASP A 64 43.47 -19.21 39.24
C ASP A 64 43.66 -19.71 37.80
N GLN A 65 43.91 -21.02 37.60
CA GLN A 65 44.03 -21.64 36.28
C GLN A 65 42.74 -21.53 35.44
N TRP A 66 41.59 -21.58 36.09
CA TRP A 66 40.31 -21.41 35.41
C TRP A 66 40.03 -19.95 35.08
N ILE A 67 40.42 -19.02 35.96
CA ILE A 67 40.34 -17.58 35.71
C ILE A 67 41.25 -17.22 34.53
N ASP A 68 42.45 -17.81 34.44
CA ASP A 68 43.35 -17.66 33.31
C ASP A 68 42.75 -18.22 32.01
N LEU A 69 42.10 -19.38 32.08
CA LEU A 69 41.39 -19.96 30.94
C LEU A 69 40.22 -19.06 30.49
N LEU A 70 39.47 -18.48 31.43
CA LEU A 70 38.40 -17.53 31.15
C LEU A 70 38.96 -16.25 30.49
N ASN A 71 40.07 -15.73 31.01
CA ASN A 71 40.77 -14.58 30.44
C ASN A 71 41.28 -14.85 29.02
N CYS A 72 41.77 -16.06 28.74
CA CYS A 72 42.12 -16.49 27.39
C CYS A 72 40.87 -16.56 26.49
N CYS A 73 39.76 -17.10 26.98
CA CYS A 73 38.49 -17.16 26.23
C CYS A 73 37.93 -15.76 25.88
N LEU A 74 38.20 -14.77 26.74
CA LEU A 74 37.80 -13.39 26.52
C LEU A 74 38.81 -12.65 25.63
N PHE A 75 40.05 -12.47 26.08
CA PHE A 75 40.96 -11.50 25.47
C PHE A 75 41.91 -12.09 24.42
N ASN A 76 42.06 -13.41 24.36
CA ASN A 76 43.02 -14.04 23.44
C ASN A 76 42.57 -15.43 22.97
N THR A 77 41.54 -15.44 22.12
CA THR A 77 40.99 -16.68 21.56
C THR A 77 41.95 -17.38 20.59
N ASN A 78 42.91 -16.65 20.00
CA ASN A 78 43.92 -17.22 19.10
C ASN A 78 44.82 -18.21 19.83
N VAL A 79 45.17 -17.95 21.10
CA VAL A 79 45.97 -18.87 21.93
C VAL A 79 45.25 -20.20 22.21
N LEU A 80 43.92 -20.19 22.21
CA LEU A 80 43.11 -21.41 22.34
C LEU A 80 43.07 -22.25 21.06
N GLY A 81 43.66 -21.75 19.96
CA GLY A 81 43.62 -22.41 18.67
C GLY A 81 42.37 -22.09 17.85
N ASN A 82 41.72 -20.95 18.12
CA ASN A 82 40.55 -20.49 17.36
C ASN A 82 40.97 -19.90 15.99
N ASP A 83 41.61 -20.71 15.16
CA ASP A 83 41.79 -20.44 13.72
C ASP A 83 40.52 -20.86 12.95
N LEU A 84 39.32 -20.76 13.57
CA LEU A 84 38.09 -21.32 13.03
C LEU A 84 37.67 -20.59 11.76
N GLU A 85 37.77 -21.28 10.62
CA GLU A 85 37.17 -20.87 9.35
C GLU A 85 35.63 -20.91 9.40
N GLU A 86 35.03 -21.67 10.34
CA GLU A 86 33.58 -21.87 10.45
C GLU A 86 32.89 -20.86 11.40
N LYS A 87 32.27 -19.83 10.82
CA LYS A 87 31.57 -18.74 11.54
C LYS A 87 30.51 -19.19 12.56
N ASP A 88 29.82 -20.31 12.33
CA ASP A 88 28.74 -20.78 13.22
C ASP A 88 29.25 -21.27 14.58
N THR A 89 30.43 -21.91 14.58
CA THR A 89 31.07 -22.40 15.81
C THR A 89 31.51 -21.25 16.70
N GLN A 90 32.07 -20.18 16.12
CA GLN A 90 32.43 -18.95 16.84
C GLN A 90 31.21 -18.26 17.47
N ILE A 91 30.10 -18.15 16.74
CA ILE A 91 28.85 -17.58 17.27
C ILE A 91 28.34 -18.40 18.46
N SER A 92 28.38 -19.73 18.34
CA SER A 92 27.95 -20.62 19.43
C SER A 92 28.85 -20.50 20.67
N PHE A 93 30.16 -20.38 20.48
CA PHE A 93 31.14 -20.17 21.54
C PHE A 93 30.85 -18.90 22.33
N TYR A 94 30.72 -17.76 21.65
CA TYR A 94 30.45 -16.49 22.32
C TYR A 94 29.10 -16.48 23.05
N LYS A 95 28.05 -17.13 22.51
CA LYS A 95 26.76 -17.29 23.21
C LYS A 95 26.88 -18.09 24.51
N ILE A 96 27.68 -19.15 24.50
CA ILE A 96 27.91 -20.02 25.67
C ILE A 96 28.75 -19.28 26.71
N LEU A 97 29.77 -18.54 26.27
CA LEU A 97 30.58 -17.68 27.14
C LEU A 97 29.73 -16.58 27.79
N GLN A 98 28.87 -15.90 27.01
CA GLN A 98 27.95 -14.88 27.51
C GLN A 98 27.01 -15.44 28.59
N ARG A 99 26.39 -16.61 28.34
CA ARG A 99 25.51 -17.28 29.30
C ARG A 99 26.23 -17.60 30.60
N LEU A 100 27.47 -18.08 30.50
CA LEU A 100 28.30 -18.41 31.66
C LEU A 100 28.55 -17.17 32.51
N LEU A 101 28.95 -16.05 31.89
CA LEU A 101 29.18 -14.79 32.60
C LEU A 101 27.91 -14.28 33.29
N ILE A 102 26.75 -14.39 32.64
CA ILE A 102 25.46 -14.04 33.27
C ILE A 102 25.16 -14.92 34.49
N LEU A 103 25.42 -16.22 34.39
CA LEU A 103 25.23 -17.16 35.49
C LEU A 103 26.20 -16.89 36.65
N ILE A 104 27.45 -16.51 36.35
CA ILE A 104 28.44 -16.09 37.36
C ILE A 104 27.96 -14.83 38.06
N LYS A 105 27.54 -13.80 37.31
CA LYS A 105 27.05 -12.53 37.88
C LYS A 105 25.82 -12.73 38.77
N LYS A 106 24.85 -13.54 38.34
CA LYS A 106 23.65 -13.87 39.14
C LYS A 106 23.97 -14.55 40.47
N ASN A 107 25.10 -15.26 40.54
CA ASN A 107 25.51 -16.06 41.69
C ASN A 107 26.74 -15.49 42.40
N GLU A 108 26.94 -14.17 42.32
CA GLU A 108 28.10 -13.44 42.90
C GLU A 108 28.35 -13.77 44.38
N ASN A 109 27.30 -14.06 45.16
CA ASN A 109 27.39 -14.41 46.58
C ASN A 109 28.06 -15.76 46.88
N TYR A 110 28.20 -16.63 45.88
CA TYR A 110 28.69 -18.00 46.04
C TYR A 110 30.08 -18.24 45.44
N ILE A 111 30.71 -17.18 44.93
CA ILE A 111 32.04 -17.20 44.31
C ILE A 111 32.88 -16.11 44.99
N ASN A 112 34.20 -16.24 44.96
CA ASN A 112 35.10 -15.12 45.27
C ASN A 112 35.06 -14.07 44.15
N TYR A 113 33.90 -13.43 43.97
CA TYR A 113 33.61 -12.54 42.86
C TYR A 113 34.57 -11.35 42.77
N ASN A 114 35.04 -10.84 43.92
CA ASN A 114 36.03 -9.76 43.96
C ASN A 114 37.39 -10.15 43.34
N ILE A 115 37.84 -11.40 43.54
CA ILE A 115 39.10 -11.90 42.96
C ILE A 115 38.94 -12.10 41.45
N LEU A 116 37.76 -12.56 41.03
CA LEU A 116 37.43 -12.71 39.61
C LEU A 116 37.38 -11.34 38.91
N ILE A 117 36.74 -10.34 39.51
CA ILE A 117 36.72 -8.97 38.96
C ILE A 117 38.12 -8.37 38.93
N SER A 118 38.93 -8.52 39.99
CA SER A 118 40.28 -7.95 39.99
C SER A 118 41.14 -8.54 38.88
N ASN A 119 41.11 -9.86 38.69
CA ASN A 119 41.90 -10.54 37.67
C ASN A 119 41.43 -10.19 36.25
N ILE A 120 40.11 -10.18 36.00
CA ILE A 120 39.57 -9.76 34.69
C ILE A 120 39.87 -8.28 34.45
N GLY A 121 39.79 -7.44 35.48
CA GLY A 121 40.09 -6.02 35.41
C GLY A 121 41.56 -5.72 35.08
N GLU A 122 42.50 -6.44 35.67
CA GLU A 122 43.93 -6.33 35.33
C GLU A 122 44.21 -6.72 33.89
N GLN A 123 43.63 -7.82 33.40
CA GLN A 123 43.77 -8.23 32.01
C GLN A 123 43.14 -7.22 31.05
N GLU A 124 41.92 -6.73 31.33
CA GLU A 124 41.29 -5.69 30.52
C GLU A 124 42.16 -4.42 30.46
N LYS A 125 42.86 -4.06 31.54
CA LYS A 125 43.79 -2.90 31.55
C LYS A 125 44.99 -3.11 30.62
N LEU A 126 45.52 -4.33 30.55
CA LEU A 126 46.65 -4.66 29.68
C LEU A 126 46.24 -4.63 28.20
N TYR A 127 45.11 -5.26 27.88
CA TYR A 127 44.61 -5.30 26.49
C TYR A 127 44.03 -3.96 26.02
N SER A 128 43.41 -3.16 26.88
CA SER A 128 42.99 -1.79 26.55
C SER A 128 44.18 -0.91 26.20
N LYS A 129 45.27 -0.98 26.98
CA LYS A 129 46.51 -0.25 26.67
C LYS A 129 47.06 -0.66 25.29
N LYS A 130 47.13 -1.97 25.02
CA LYS A 130 47.55 -2.49 23.71
C LYS A 130 46.64 -2.02 22.58
N PHE A 131 45.33 -2.02 22.80
CA PHE A 131 44.34 -1.51 21.85
C PHE A 131 44.58 -0.04 21.52
N PHE A 132 44.73 0.84 22.52
CA PHE A 132 44.95 2.27 22.29
C PHE A 132 46.30 2.57 21.61
N GLU A 133 47.29 1.69 21.73
CA GLU A 133 48.56 1.79 21.00
C GLU A 133 48.43 1.33 19.54
N THR A 134 47.61 0.32 19.25
CA THR A 134 47.61 -0.40 17.96
C THR A 134 46.33 -0.25 17.12
N TYR A 135 45.30 0.46 17.59
CA TYR A 135 43.99 0.57 16.92
C TYR A 135 44.04 1.05 15.46
N LYS A 136 45.09 1.77 15.06
CA LYS A 136 45.30 2.24 13.67
C LYS A 136 46.02 1.24 12.77
N GLU A 137 46.60 0.19 13.34
CA GLU A 137 47.45 -0.76 12.61
C GLU A 137 46.61 -1.89 12.00
N ILE A 138 46.83 -2.16 10.70
CA ILE A 138 46.11 -3.21 9.98
C ILE A 138 46.38 -4.60 10.57
N ASN A 139 47.62 -4.86 10.97
CA ASN A 139 48.04 -6.16 11.49
C ASN A 139 47.42 -6.49 12.86
N ALA A 140 46.95 -5.48 13.59
CA ALA A 140 46.34 -5.64 14.91
C ALA A 140 44.80 -5.71 14.86
N ILE A 141 44.16 -5.60 13.69
CA ILE A 141 42.69 -5.54 13.58
C ILE A 141 42.01 -6.77 14.19
N THR A 142 42.53 -7.98 13.92
CA THR A 142 41.93 -9.22 14.46
C THR A 142 41.97 -9.22 15.99
N GLU A 143 43.12 -8.92 16.58
CA GLU A 143 43.27 -8.80 18.04
C GLU A 143 42.36 -7.71 18.61
N ASN A 144 42.32 -6.54 17.99
CA ASN A 144 41.49 -5.42 18.41
C ASN A 144 39.99 -5.75 18.33
N THR A 145 39.54 -6.46 17.29
CA THR A 145 38.13 -6.90 17.19
C THR A 145 37.78 -7.94 18.26
N THR A 146 38.69 -8.87 18.58
CA THR A 146 38.47 -9.83 19.67
C THR A 146 38.36 -9.13 21.03
N PHE A 147 39.20 -8.11 21.27
CA PHE A 147 39.14 -7.30 22.47
C PHE A 147 37.81 -6.55 22.61
N LEU A 148 37.35 -5.85 21.55
CA LEU A 148 36.09 -5.11 21.58
C LEU A 148 34.87 -6.05 21.74
N ASN A 149 34.88 -7.22 21.10
CA ASN A 149 33.85 -8.25 21.31
C ASN A 149 33.76 -8.66 22.78
N SER A 150 34.90 -8.75 23.47
CA SER A 150 34.95 -9.12 24.88
C SER A 150 34.46 -8.01 25.79
N ILE A 151 34.72 -6.75 25.48
CA ILE A 151 34.07 -5.61 26.15
C ILE A 151 32.55 -5.70 25.99
N TYR A 152 32.07 -5.94 24.77
CA TYR A 152 30.65 -6.08 24.51
C TYR A 152 30.03 -7.24 25.31
N LEU A 153 30.69 -8.40 25.35
CA LEU A 153 30.24 -9.55 26.15
C LEU A 153 30.21 -9.25 27.65
N LEU A 154 31.24 -8.59 28.19
CA LEU A 154 31.29 -8.15 29.59
C LEU A 154 30.19 -7.14 29.92
N ASN A 155 29.83 -6.27 28.97
CA ASN A 155 28.72 -5.35 29.16
C ASN A 155 27.38 -6.08 29.19
N THR A 156 27.12 -6.96 28.20
CA THR A 156 25.85 -7.70 28.14
C THR A 156 25.66 -8.67 29.31
N SER A 157 26.74 -9.11 29.96
CA SER A 157 26.68 -9.91 31.18
C SER A 157 26.53 -9.10 32.46
N GLY A 158 26.67 -7.77 32.39
CA GLY A 158 26.58 -6.84 33.53
C GLY A 158 27.85 -6.71 34.36
N ILE A 159 28.93 -7.43 34.01
CA ILE A 159 30.19 -7.46 34.77
C ILE A 159 31.04 -6.22 34.48
N LEU A 160 30.95 -5.63 33.28
CA LEU A 160 31.77 -4.47 32.89
C LEU A 160 31.64 -3.28 33.86
N LYS A 161 30.43 -3.01 34.36
CA LYS A 161 30.19 -1.93 35.34
C LYS A 161 30.92 -2.18 36.65
N ASP A 162 31.02 -3.43 37.08
CA ASP A 162 31.75 -3.78 38.31
C ASP A 162 33.26 -3.66 38.11
N ILE A 163 33.76 -3.99 36.92
CA ILE A 163 35.17 -3.80 36.56
C ILE A 163 35.53 -2.31 36.56
N ILE A 164 34.68 -1.45 35.98
CA ILE A 164 34.91 0.01 35.96
C ILE A 164 34.92 0.58 37.38
N LYS A 165 33.97 0.16 38.22
CA LYS A 165 33.92 0.54 39.65
C LYS A 165 35.15 0.09 40.42
N PHE A 166 35.62 -1.13 40.20
CA PHE A 166 36.82 -1.66 40.83
C PHE A 166 38.08 -0.86 40.45
N LYS A 167 38.12 -0.31 39.23
CA LYS A 167 39.23 0.51 38.74
C LYS A 167 39.19 1.97 39.21
N GLU A 168 38.14 2.37 39.93
CA GLU A 168 37.90 3.76 40.34
C GLU A 168 37.90 4.74 39.14
N MET A 169 37.57 4.27 37.95
CA MET A 169 37.46 5.11 36.75
C MET A 169 36.04 5.64 36.57
N ASN A 170 35.93 6.86 36.09
CA ASN A 170 34.65 7.43 35.68
C ASN A 170 34.12 6.69 34.44
N GLU A 171 32.85 6.27 34.46
CA GLU A 171 32.20 5.58 33.34
C GLU A 171 32.25 6.45 32.07
N TYR A 172 32.06 7.76 32.19
CA TYR A 172 32.13 8.68 31.05
C TYR A 172 33.51 8.67 30.39
N ASP A 173 34.59 8.83 31.16
CA ASP A 173 35.96 8.88 30.61
C ASP A 173 36.36 7.56 29.93
N TYR A 174 35.87 6.44 30.46
CA TYR A 174 36.07 5.12 29.87
C TYR A 174 35.45 5.04 28.46
N TYR A 175 34.15 5.34 28.32
CA TYR A 175 33.48 5.27 27.02
C TYR A 175 33.93 6.38 26.05
N ASN A 176 34.26 7.57 26.55
CA ASN A 176 34.75 8.69 25.73
C ASN A 176 36.11 8.38 25.08
N SER A 177 36.96 7.59 25.75
CA SER A 177 38.22 7.12 25.18
C SER A 177 38.01 6.30 23.89
N TYR A 178 36.96 5.48 23.84
CA TYR A 178 36.58 4.72 22.64
C TYR A 178 35.93 5.62 21.56
N LEU A 179 35.16 6.63 21.96
CA LEU A 179 34.60 7.62 21.03
C LEU A 179 35.72 8.39 20.30
N ASN A 180 36.75 8.81 21.02
CA ASN A 180 37.93 9.46 20.43
C ASN A 180 38.69 8.55 19.44
N CYS A 181 38.66 7.23 19.64
CA CYS A 181 39.23 6.28 18.69
C CYS A 181 38.37 6.14 17.44
N LEU A 182 37.05 6.06 17.62
CA LEU A 182 36.08 6.01 16.53
C LEU A 182 36.20 7.25 15.63
N GLU A 183 36.32 8.44 16.21
CA GLU A 183 36.49 9.69 15.47
C GLU A 183 37.74 9.69 14.57
N LYS A 184 38.83 9.06 15.02
CA LYS A 184 40.08 8.97 14.26
C LYS A 184 40.04 7.92 13.14
N ILE A 185 39.18 6.90 13.26
CA ILE A 185 39.09 5.78 12.30
C ILE A 185 37.90 5.91 11.35
N LYS A 186 36.88 6.72 11.67
CA LYS A 186 35.61 6.80 10.92
C LYS A 186 35.76 7.03 9.40
N ASN A 187 36.83 7.72 8.98
CA ASN A 187 37.09 8.04 7.57
C ASN A 187 37.97 7.00 6.84
N ASN A 188 38.40 5.93 7.51
CA ASN A 188 39.26 4.93 6.90
C ASN A 188 38.48 4.07 5.89
N GLU A 189 39.01 3.93 4.66
CA GLU A 189 38.31 3.25 3.56
C GLU A 189 38.58 1.75 3.50
N ASN A 190 39.49 1.24 4.31
CA ASN A 190 39.85 -0.17 4.27
C ASN A 190 38.72 -1.04 4.89
N PRO A 191 38.19 -2.03 4.15
CA PRO A 191 37.05 -2.86 4.58
C PRO A 191 37.34 -3.65 5.87
N SER A 192 38.60 -3.95 6.17
CA SER A 192 38.99 -4.63 7.41
C SER A 192 38.64 -3.81 8.66
N PHE A 193 38.59 -2.48 8.56
CA PHE A 193 38.18 -1.60 9.66
C PHE A 193 36.67 -1.49 9.83
N GLU A 194 35.85 -1.92 8.87
CA GLU A 194 34.38 -1.82 9.00
C GLU A 194 33.86 -2.58 10.22
N LEU A 195 34.37 -3.79 10.47
CA LEU A 195 33.97 -4.58 11.63
C LEU A 195 34.39 -3.90 12.93
N LEU A 196 35.59 -3.31 12.97
CA LEU A 196 36.10 -2.57 14.11
C LEU A 196 35.22 -1.34 14.40
N VAL A 197 34.87 -0.57 13.36
CA VAL A 197 33.98 0.60 13.46
C VAL A 197 32.61 0.19 13.98
N LYS A 198 32.01 -0.89 13.46
CA LYS A 198 30.71 -1.39 13.92
C LYS A 198 30.72 -1.77 15.41
N LEU A 199 31.79 -2.41 15.89
CA LEU A 199 31.97 -2.77 17.30
C LEU A 199 32.23 -1.55 18.20
N LEU A 200 32.99 -0.57 17.72
CA LEU A 200 33.20 0.69 18.44
C LEU A 200 31.89 1.47 18.59
N ILE A 201 31.06 1.52 17.54
CA ILE A 201 29.71 2.11 17.63
C ILE A 201 28.91 1.38 18.72
N ASP A 202 28.89 0.04 18.74
CA ASP A 202 28.16 -0.72 19.77
C ASP A 202 28.62 -0.37 21.19
N ILE A 203 29.92 -0.15 21.40
CA ILE A 203 30.48 0.22 22.72
C ILE A 203 30.11 1.66 23.10
N CYS A 204 30.24 2.61 22.17
CA CYS A 204 29.83 4.00 22.41
C CYS A 204 28.32 4.12 22.68
N MET A 205 27.52 3.18 22.16
CA MET A 205 26.07 3.13 22.43
C MET A 205 25.69 2.55 23.79
N ILE A 206 26.63 2.14 24.65
CA ILE A 206 26.30 1.55 25.95
C ILE A 206 25.88 2.62 26.97
N PHE A 207 26.56 3.78 26.98
CA PHE A 207 26.39 4.81 27.99
C PHE A 207 25.61 6.03 27.45
N PRO A 208 24.48 6.42 28.07
CA PRO A 208 23.60 7.48 27.55
C PRO A 208 24.30 8.81 27.25
N ASP A 209 25.16 9.31 28.14
CA ASP A 209 25.77 10.64 27.94
C ASP A 209 26.77 10.64 26.77
N VAL A 210 27.41 9.50 26.51
CA VAL A 210 28.34 9.33 25.36
C VAL A 210 27.57 9.06 24.06
N GLN A 211 26.36 8.51 24.11
CA GLN A 211 25.51 8.33 22.92
C GLN A 211 25.22 9.67 22.24
N GLU A 212 24.86 10.69 23.02
CA GLU A 212 24.55 12.03 22.49
C GLU A 212 25.77 12.65 21.80
N GLU A 213 26.92 12.62 22.47
CA GLU A 213 28.17 13.13 21.92
C GLU A 213 28.63 12.35 20.68
N CYS A 214 28.43 11.03 20.69
CA CYS A 214 28.71 10.14 19.57
C CYS A 214 27.88 10.53 18.34
N TRP A 215 26.58 10.73 18.49
CA TRP A 215 25.72 11.15 17.38
C TRP A 215 25.99 12.57 16.91
N GLY A 216 26.31 13.49 17.82
CA GLY A 216 26.79 14.83 17.44
C GLY A 216 28.04 14.75 16.56
N LYS A 217 29.07 14.02 16.99
CA LYS A 217 30.36 13.90 16.27
C LYS A 217 30.31 13.06 14.99
N LEU A 218 29.39 12.10 14.89
CA LEU A 218 29.27 11.21 13.73
C LEU A 218 28.25 11.69 12.71
N LEU A 219 27.09 12.16 13.17
CA LEU A 219 25.94 12.49 12.33
C LEU A 219 25.57 13.97 12.33
N GLY A 220 26.21 14.81 13.16
CA GLY A 220 25.90 16.23 13.25
C GLY A 220 24.63 16.54 14.05
N LEU A 221 24.04 15.55 14.74
CA LEU A 221 22.76 15.66 15.44
C LEU A 221 22.81 16.46 16.76
N SER A 222 23.79 17.35 16.93
CA SER A 222 23.93 18.24 18.08
C SER A 222 24.06 19.69 17.63
N SER A 223 23.54 20.62 18.44
CA SER A 223 23.45 22.06 18.15
C SER A 223 24.77 22.79 17.94
N MET A 224 25.91 22.08 17.99
CA MET A 224 27.26 22.65 18.08
C MET A 224 28.27 21.92 17.17
N THR A 225 27.89 21.55 15.93
CA THR A 225 28.85 20.90 15.00
C THR A 225 28.90 21.53 13.62
N ASP A 226 30.10 21.94 13.19
CA ASP A 226 30.43 22.47 11.85
C ASP A 226 30.67 21.35 10.82
N LEU A 227 29.96 20.21 10.92
CA LEU A 227 30.18 19.07 10.04
C LEU A 227 29.57 19.33 8.66
N LYS A 228 30.32 19.06 7.59
CA LYS A 228 29.80 19.14 6.22
C LYS A 228 28.89 17.93 5.96
N TYR A 229 27.70 18.18 5.42
CA TYR A 229 26.71 17.16 5.08
C TYR A 229 27.28 16.04 4.17
N SER A 230 28.22 16.37 3.26
CA SER A 230 28.92 15.38 2.42
C SER A 230 29.65 14.30 3.21
N ASP A 231 30.32 14.70 4.30
CA ASP A 231 31.18 13.82 5.09
C ASP A 231 30.30 12.91 5.95
N VAL A 232 29.21 13.46 6.48
CA VAL A 232 28.20 12.73 7.27
C VAL A 232 27.50 11.66 6.43
N ILE A 233 27.04 11.98 5.22
CA ILE A 233 26.42 10.98 4.33
C ILE A 233 27.40 9.87 3.95
N SER A 234 28.67 10.21 3.71
CA SER A 234 29.68 9.22 3.34
C SER A 234 29.87 8.16 4.45
N PHE A 235 29.87 8.59 5.71
CA PHE A 235 29.94 7.69 6.86
C PHE A 235 28.63 6.92 7.08
N TYR A 236 27.49 7.63 6.97
CA TYR A 236 26.17 7.06 7.15
C TYR A 236 25.88 5.96 6.11
N SER A 237 26.12 6.23 4.83
CA SER A 237 25.91 5.26 3.74
C SER A 237 26.71 3.97 3.92
N ARG A 238 27.96 4.05 4.41
CA ARG A 238 28.80 2.87 4.72
C ARG A 238 28.24 2.03 5.88
N ASN A 239 27.58 2.65 6.85
CA ASN A 239 27.10 2.01 8.08
C ASN A 239 25.56 1.99 8.22
N LYS A 240 24.84 2.25 7.13
CA LYS A 240 23.38 2.48 7.07
C LYS A 240 22.58 1.43 7.86
N PHE A 241 22.83 0.15 7.59
CA PHE A 241 22.10 -0.94 8.26
C PHE A 241 22.27 -0.92 9.79
N LYS A 242 23.51 -0.74 10.27
CA LYS A 242 23.82 -0.81 11.70
C LYS A 242 23.26 0.40 12.44
N ILE A 243 23.45 1.59 11.87
CA ILE A 243 22.95 2.85 12.42
C ILE A 243 21.43 2.79 12.52
N ASN A 244 20.73 2.47 11.43
CA ASN A 244 19.27 2.40 11.44
C ASN A 244 18.73 1.34 12.40
N TYR A 245 19.37 0.17 12.48
CA TYR A 245 19.00 -0.85 13.46
C TYR A 245 19.09 -0.33 14.90
N LEU A 246 20.17 0.37 15.26
CA LEU A 246 20.34 0.98 16.58
C LEU A 246 19.28 2.07 16.85
N PHE A 247 18.98 2.90 15.85
CA PHE A 247 17.91 3.90 15.94
C PHE A 247 16.54 3.26 16.20
N ILE A 248 16.21 2.18 15.49
CA ILE A 248 14.94 1.46 15.65
C ILE A 248 14.82 0.83 17.05
N VAL A 249 15.88 0.18 17.54
CA VAL A 249 15.84 -0.54 18.83
C VAL A 249 15.75 0.41 20.03
N ASN A 250 16.45 1.55 19.98
CA ASN A 250 16.55 2.49 21.09
C ASN A 250 15.80 3.82 20.83
N PHE A 251 14.73 3.80 20.03
CA PHE A 251 14.10 5.02 19.55
C PHE A 251 13.62 5.98 20.66
N ASN A 252 13.12 5.47 21.79
CA ASN A 252 12.63 6.34 22.87
C ASN A 252 13.71 7.21 23.52
N THR A 253 14.97 6.78 23.51
CA THR A 253 16.08 7.65 23.94
C THR A 253 16.42 8.65 22.84
N PHE A 254 16.26 8.27 21.57
CA PHE A 254 16.65 9.08 20.41
C PHE A 254 15.61 10.09 19.93
N HIS A 255 14.32 9.87 20.20
CA HIS A 255 13.22 10.75 19.82
C HIS A 255 13.46 12.20 20.25
N LYS A 256 14.01 12.42 21.46
CA LYS A 256 14.32 13.76 21.98
C LYS A 256 15.37 14.51 21.16
N TYR A 257 16.36 13.80 20.62
CA TYR A 257 17.44 14.38 19.84
C TYR A 257 16.99 14.65 18.40
N LEU A 258 16.22 13.72 17.82
CA LEU A 258 15.64 13.91 16.49
C LEU A 258 14.71 15.12 16.45
N LEU A 259 13.91 15.35 17.49
CA LEU A 259 13.02 16.52 17.60
C LEU A 259 13.76 17.87 17.50
N ASN A 260 15.01 17.95 17.95
CA ASN A 260 15.78 19.20 17.92
C ASN A 260 16.45 19.46 16.57
N CYS A 261 16.62 18.42 15.74
CA CYS A 261 17.34 18.45 14.46
C CYS A 261 16.49 18.00 13.26
N ILE A 262 15.14 17.99 13.37
CA ILE A 262 14.22 17.48 12.32
C ILE A 262 14.46 18.13 10.95
N SER A 263 14.80 19.42 10.94
CA SER A 263 15.00 20.22 9.74
C SER A 263 16.29 19.87 8.97
N GLU A 264 17.17 19.04 9.53
CA GLU A 264 18.38 18.61 8.85
C GLU A 264 18.10 17.46 7.88
N ASN A 265 18.62 17.57 6.65
CA ASN A 265 18.47 16.55 5.61
C ASN A 265 18.91 15.14 6.08
N ILE A 266 19.91 15.05 6.95
CA ILE A 266 20.40 13.77 7.47
C ILE A 266 19.36 13.05 8.33
N VAL A 267 18.56 13.79 9.11
CA VAL A 267 17.45 13.21 9.88
C VAL A 267 16.40 12.65 8.93
N THR A 268 16.13 13.36 7.84
CA THR A 268 15.19 12.87 6.81
C THR A 268 15.67 11.55 6.20
N ASP A 269 16.97 11.45 5.87
CA ASP A 269 17.58 10.25 5.30
C ASP A 269 17.56 9.09 6.29
N ILE A 270 17.94 9.31 7.55
CA ILE A 270 17.94 8.28 8.61
C ILE A 270 16.55 7.72 8.84
N LEU A 271 15.53 8.59 8.93
CA LEU A 271 14.15 8.17 9.13
C LEU A 271 13.63 7.38 7.92
N ASN A 272 13.88 7.89 6.71
CA ASN A 272 13.49 7.22 5.46
C ASN A 272 14.09 5.83 5.35
N ASP A 273 15.38 5.72 5.63
CA ASP A 273 16.13 4.49 5.51
C ASP A 273 15.83 3.51 6.66
N SER A 274 15.42 4.01 7.83
CA SER A 274 14.91 3.18 8.93
C SER A 274 13.56 2.57 8.59
N ILE A 275 12.67 3.33 7.95
CA ILE A 275 11.38 2.81 7.46
C ILE A 275 11.60 1.75 6.38
N GLU A 276 12.50 1.99 5.42
CA GLU A 276 12.86 1.00 4.40
C GLU A 276 13.42 -0.29 5.04
N LEU A 277 14.28 -0.17 6.05
CA LEU A 277 14.83 -1.32 6.77
C LEU A 277 13.73 -2.13 7.50
N ILE A 278 12.73 -1.47 8.08
CA ILE A 278 11.56 -2.13 8.69
C ILE A 278 10.75 -2.91 7.65
N VAL A 279 10.58 -2.36 6.44
CA VAL A 279 9.89 -3.02 5.34
C VAL A 279 10.67 -4.24 4.85
N ASP A 280 11.95 -4.06 4.54
CA ASP A 280 12.79 -5.10 3.95
C ASP A 280 13.10 -6.25 4.92
N TYR A 281 13.22 -5.96 6.22
CA TYR A 281 13.57 -6.92 7.27
C TYR A 281 12.46 -7.12 8.30
N SER A 282 11.20 -7.12 7.83
CA SER A 282 10.01 -7.27 8.66
C SER A 282 10.00 -8.54 9.53
N SER A 283 10.73 -9.59 9.15
CA SER A 283 10.86 -10.85 9.90
C SER A 283 11.84 -10.78 11.08
N ILE A 284 12.82 -9.87 11.04
CA ILE A 284 13.91 -9.78 12.03
C ILE A 284 13.55 -8.80 13.15
N ILE A 285 12.86 -7.71 12.81
CA ILE A 285 12.50 -6.68 13.78
C ILE A 285 11.22 -7.12 14.52
N ASN A 286 11.32 -7.22 15.84
CA ASN A 286 10.20 -7.61 16.69
C ASN A 286 9.01 -6.66 16.51
N GLU A 287 7.79 -7.21 16.37
CA GLU A 287 6.54 -6.45 16.27
C GLU A 287 6.38 -5.39 17.36
N LYS A 288 6.80 -5.66 18.60
CA LYS A 288 6.75 -4.68 19.70
C LYS A 288 7.67 -3.47 19.49
N ILE A 289 8.79 -3.65 18.78
CA ILE A 289 9.74 -2.56 18.50
C ILE A 289 9.21 -1.74 17.33
N LYS A 290 8.65 -2.39 16.29
CA LYS A 290 7.98 -1.70 15.17
C LYS A 290 6.86 -0.78 15.65
N THR A 291 5.99 -1.28 16.52
CA THR A 291 4.86 -0.51 17.04
C THR A 291 5.31 0.68 17.85
N LYS A 292 6.31 0.51 18.72
CA LYS A 292 6.83 1.60 19.56
C LYS A 292 7.53 2.68 18.74
N PHE A 293 8.39 2.28 17.79
CA PHE A 293 9.06 3.21 16.87
C PHE A 293 8.04 4.05 16.07
N LEU A 294 7.02 3.43 15.51
CA LEU A 294 6.03 4.14 14.68
C LEU A 294 5.10 5.06 15.49
N ILE A 295 4.76 4.71 16.73
CA ILE A 295 4.00 5.61 17.63
C ILE A 295 4.83 6.85 17.98
N GLU A 296 6.09 6.68 18.33
CA GLU A 296 6.95 7.82 18.70
C GLU A 296 7.39 8.65 17.49
N LEU A 297 7.48 8.04 16.30
CA LEU A 297 7.72 8.74 15.02
C LEU A 297 6.47 9.53 14.60
N PHE A 298 5.28 9.04 14.93
CA PHE A 298 4.02 9.76 14.75
C PHE A 298 4.00 11.07 15.55
N ASP A 299 4.42 11.05 16.83
CA ASP A 299 4.53 12.25 17.67
C ASP A 299 5.50 13.30 17.10
N ILE A 300 6.54 12.87 16.36
CA ILE A 300 7.49 13.75 15.65
C ILE A 300 6.84 14.33 14.39
N SER A 301 6.17 13.49 13.59
CA SER A 301 5.55 13.88 12.32
C SER A 301 4.38 14.86 12.45
N TYR A 302 3.80 14.98 13.65
CA TYR A 302 2.79 16.00 13.96
C TYR A 302 3.35 17.44 13.89
N ARG A 303 4.67 17.62 13.97
CA ARG A 303 5.30 18.95 14.03
C ARG A 303 5.80 19.51 12.70
N GLU A 304 6.30 18.71 11.74
CA GLU A 304 6.77 19.22 10.43
C GLU A 304 6.64 18.24 9.24
N GLU A 305 6.32 18.83 8.08
CA GLU A 305 6.31 18.43 6.64
C GLU A 305 5.69 17.11 6.11
N GLU A 306 4.92 17.30 5.02
CA GLU A 306 4.15 16.32 4.23
C GLU A 306 4.95 15.21 3.53
N TYR A 307 6.30 15.32 3.45
CA TYR A 307 7.13 14.40 2.66
C TYR A 307 7.32 13.03 3.32
N TYR A 308 7.42 12.99 4.64
CA TYR A 308 7.63 11.77 5.44
C TYR A 308 6.48 10.76 5.32
N PHE A 309 5.26 11.29 5.19
CA PHE A 309 4.05 10.49 5.13
C PHE A 309 3.99 9.58 3.90
N LYS A 310 4.55 9.99 2.74
CA LYS A 310 4.53 9.20 1.50
C LYS A 310 5.21 7.83 1.59
N LYS A 311 6.25 7.69 2.42
CA LYS A 311 6.96 6.40 2.62
C LYS A 311 6.40 5.58 3.78
N LEU A 312 5.91 6.22 4.85
CA LEU A 312 5.18 5.54 5.93
C LEU A 312 3.98 4.74 5.40
N PHE A 313 3.28 5.25 4.38
CA PHE A 313 2.13 4.55 3.78
C PHE A 313 2.48 3.41 2.81
N LYS A 314 3.76 3.12 2.57
CA LYS A 314 4.19 1.87 1.93
C LYS A 314 4.25 0.70 2.91
N LEU A 315 4.08 0.94 4.21
CA LEU A 315 3.96 -0.13 5.22
C LEU A 315 2.69 -0.95 4.95
N GLU A 316 2.81 -2.27 5.07
CA GLU A 316 1.77 -3.23 4.68
C GLU A 316 0.36 -2.89 5.21
N ASN A 317 -0.66 -3.01 4.34
CA ASN A 317 -2.09 -2.74 4.59
C ASN A 317 -2.63 -3.33 5.91
N MET A 318 -2.08 -4.46 6.35
CA MET A 318 -2.50 -5.16 7.58
C MET A 318 -2.03 -4.48 8.88
N PHE A 319 -1.06 -3.57 8.80
CA PHE A 319 -0.42 -2.96 9.96
C PHE A 319 -1.21 -1.75 10.50
N LEU A 320 -1.63 -0.85 9.62
CA LEU A 320 -2.52 0.27 9.97
C LEU A 320 -3.89 -0.23 10.44
N GLU A 321 -4.40 -1.32 9.85
CA GLU A 321 -5.68 -1.93 10.24
C GLU A 321 -5.66 -2.51 11.65
N LYS A 322 -4.56 -3.19 12.03
CA LYS A 322 -4.45 -3.88 13.31
C LYS A 322 -4.02 -3.00 14.49
N TYR A 323 -3.20 -1.98 14.26
CA TYR A 323 -2.46 -1.33 15.36
C TYR A 323 -2.68 0.18 15.49
N ALA A 324 -3.31 0.84 14.52
CA ALA A 324 -3.68 2.24 14.70
C ALA A 324 -4.76 2.34 15.80
N SER A 325 -4.45 3.04 16.89
CA SER A 325 -5.46 3.40 17.89
C SER A 325 -6.58 4.23 17.24
N SER A 326 -7.76 4.29 17.86
CA SER A 326 -8.87 5.12 17.35
C SER A 326 -8.46 6.58 17.14
N ASN A 327 -7.60 7.12 18.02
CA ASN A 327 -7.10 8.48 17.90
C ASN A 327 -6.11 8.63 16.75
N CYS A 328 -5.24 7.63 16.53
CA CYS A 328 -4.32 7.64 15.39
C CYS A 328 -5.09 7.59 14.05
N LYS A 329 -6.16 6.79 13.95
CA LYS A 329 -6.97 6.68 12.73
C LYS A 329 -7.60 8.01 12.32
N ASP A 330 -8.07 8.80 13.29
CA ASP A 330 -8.67 10.11 13.06
C ASP A 330 -7.64 11.11 12.50
N GLU A 331 -6.46 11.18 13.12
CA GLU A 331 -5.37 12.05 12.66
C GLU A 331 -4.80 11.61 11.29
N PHE A 332 -4.68 10.30 11.03
CA PHE A 332 -4.28 9.81 9.71
C PHE A 332 -5.27 10.24 8.62
N CYS A 333 -6.57 10.26 8.90
CA CYS A 333 -7.58 10.76 7.96
C CYS A 333 -7.42 12.27 7.73
N LYS A 334 -7.15 13.07 8.78
CA LYS A 334 -6.91 14.52 8.65
C LYS A 334 -5.69 14.84 7.80
N ILE A 335 -4.58 14.16 8.05
CA ILE A 335 -3.33 14.32 7.27
C ILE A 335 -3.53 13.86 5.83
N TYR A 336 -4.21 12.74 5.62
CA TYR A 336 -4.54 12.30 4.27
C TYR A 336 -5.37 13.34 3.51
N LEU A 337 -6.34 13.98 4.17
CA LEU A 337 -7.15 15.04 3.57
C LEU A 337 -6.35 16.32 3.34
N SER A 338 -5.38 16.68 4.18
CA SER A 338 -4.50 17.83 3.92
C SER A 338 -3.64 17.62 2.66
N LEU A 339 -3.24 16.38 2.36
CA LEU A 339 -2.54 16.07 1.11
C LEU A 339 -3.42 16.28 -0.14
N LEU A 340 -4.74 16.35 0.01
CA LEU A 340 -5.69 16.64 -1.07
C LEU A 340 -6.10 18.12 -1.12
N ASP A 341 -5.56 18.97 -0.24
CA ASP A 341 -5.86 20.40 -0.13
C ASP A 341 -5.65 21.13 -1.48
N PRO A 342 -6.53 22.09 -1.84
CA PRO A 342 -6.34 23.02 -2.95
C PRO A 342 -4.91 23.51 -3.20
N MET A 343 -4.14 23.80 -2.15
CA MET A 343 -2.79 24.35 -2.24
C MET A 343 -1.75 23.36 -2.82
N ASN A 344 -2.03 22.06 -2.75
CA ASN A 344 -1.10 21.02 -3.17
C ASN A 344 -1.08 20.80 -4.70
N THR A 345 0.10 20.42 -5.23
CA THR A 345 0.28 20.16 -6.67
C THR A 345 -0.47 18.90 -7.13
N LEU A 346 -0.84 18.86 -8.41
CA LEU A 346 -1.56 17.72 -8.99
C LEU A 346 -0.76 16.41 -8.88
N LYS A 347 0.58 16.48 -8.95
CA LYS A 347 1.47 15.34 -8.72
C LYS A 347 1.36 14.78 -7.30
N VAL A 348 1.32 15.64 -6.28
CA VAL A 348 1.15 15.20 -4.88
C VAL A 348 -0.20 14.50 -4.73
N LYS A 349 -1.27 15.13 -5.23
CA LYS A 349 -2.63 14.56 -5.18
C LYS A 349 -2.74 13.24 -5.92
N SER A 350 -2.09 13.10 -7.08
CA SER A 350 -2.07 11.85 -7.85
C SER A 350 -1.41 10.70 -7.07
N GLU A 351 -0.36 10.97 -6.30
CA GLU A 351 0.26 9.96 -5.45
C GLU A 351 -0.59 9.67 -4.21
N SER A 352 -1.18 10.71 -3.59
CA SER A 352 -2.10 10.55 -2.45
C SER A 352 -3.32 9.71 -2.81
N LEU A 353 -3.91 9.90 -3.99
CA LEU A 353 -5.04 9.09 -4.47
C LEU A 353 -4.71 7.60 -4.52
N LYS A 354 -3.46 7.20 -4.80
CA LYS A 354 -3.08 5.77 -4.81
C LYS A 354 -3.16 5.13 -3.41
N LEU A 355 -3.13 5.93 -2.35
CA LEU A 355 -3.26 5.49 -0.96
C LEU A 355 -4.72 5.30 -0.54
N PHE A 356 -5.69 5.77 -1.34
CA PHE A 356 -7.13 5.69 -1.00
C PHE A 356 -7.62 4.30 -0.59
N PRO A 357 -7.22 3.17 -1.21
CA PRO A 357 -7.68 1.84 -0.81
C PRO A 357 -7.35 1.51 0.66
N ILE A 358 -6.25 2.05 1.19
CA ILE A 358 -5.84 1.90 2.59
C ILE A 358 -6.81 2.65 3.50
N PHE A 359 -7.27 3.83 3.09
CA PHE A 359 -8.13 4.70 3.89
C PHE A 359 -9.62 4.39 3.78
N ASN A 360 -10.04 3.68 2.73
CA ASN A 360 -11.45 3.37 2.48
C ASN A 360 -12.13 2.68 3.69
N SER A 361 -11.42 1.85 4.45
CA SER A 361 -11.94 1.19 5.66
C SER A 361 -11.90 2.06 6.92
N PHE A 362 -11.13 3.15 6.95
CA PHE A 362 -10.95 4.03 8.12
C PHE A 362 -11.80 5.30 8.08
N LEU A 363 -12.26 5.72 6.90
CA LEU A 363 -13.02 6.95 6.72
C LEU A 363 -14.41 6.84 7.38
N SER A 364 -14.59 7.56 8.49
CA SER A 364 -15.90 7.80 9.08
C SER A 364 -16.77 8.67 8.17
N SER A 365 -18.09 8.69 8.39
CA SER A 365 -19.05 9.43 7.54
C SER A 365 -18.67 10.90 7.36
N HIS A 366 -18.13 11.57 8.38
CA HIS A 366 -17.71 12.98 8.31
C HIS A 366 -16.55 13.21 7.33
N TYR A 367 -15.57 12.30 7.26
CA TYR A 367 -14.43 12.44 6.35
C TYR A 367 -14.76 12.06 4.90
N GLN A 368 -15.79 11.24 4.70
CA GLN A 368 -16.26 10.90 3.35
C GLN A 368 -16.77 12.14 2.60
N ASP A 369 -17.49 13.04 3.28
CA ASP A 369 -17.95 14.30 2.70
C ASP A 369 -16.78 15.24 2.33
N GLN A 370 -15.74 15.29 3.16
CA GLN A 370 -14.55 16.10 2.89
C GLN A 370 -13.72 15.53 1.73
N LEU A 371 -13.61 14.20 1.66
CA LEU A 371 -12.98 13.52 0.54
C LEU A 371 -13.73 13.78 -0.76
N GLU A 372 -15.05 13.65 -0.75
CA GLU A 372 -15.88 13.92 -1.92
C GLU A 372 -15.66 15.33 -2.45
N LYS A 373 -15.71 16.35 -1.58
CA LYS A 373 -15.41 17.74 -1.95
C LYS A 373 -14.00 17.94 -2.50
N SER A 374 -13.02 17.22 -1.95
CA SER A 374 -11.63 17.31 -2.42
C SER A 374 -11.45 16.69 -3.81
N ILE A 375 -12.12 15.57 -4.08
CA ILE A 375 -12.13 14.93 -5.40
C ILE A 375 -12.87 15.79 -6.42
N GLU A 376 -14.03 16.34 -6.03
CA GLU A 376 -14.75 17.31 -6.85
C GLU A 376 -13.85 18.51 -7.18
N PHE A 377 -13.15 19.09 -6.19
CA PHE A 377 -12.21 20.19 -6.42
C PHE A 377 -11.13 19.84 -7.45
N ILE A 378 -10.53 18.65 -7.38
CA ILE A 378 -9.53 18.18 -8.36
C ILE A 378 -10.14 18.15 -9.77
N ILE A 379 -11.34 17.58 -9.90
CA ILE A 379 -12.02 17.42 -11.19
C ILE A 379 -12.49 18.76 -11.77
N TYR A 380 -13.01 19.67 -10.95
CA TYR A 380 -13.56 20.95 -11.43
C TYR A 380 -12.49 22.01 -11.67
N ASN A 381 -11.43 22.06 -10.85
CA ASN A 381 -10.48 23.17 -10.86
C ASN A 381 -9.10 22.83 -11.42
N GLN A 382 -8.72 21.54 -11.50
CA GLN A 382 -7.37 21.14 -11.92
C GLN A 382 -7.35 20.30 -13.21
N PHE A 383 -8.50 19.90 -13.74
CA PHE A 383 -8.61 19.21 -15.03
C PHE A 383 -8.89 20.20 -16.16
N PRO A 384 -8.46 19.89 -17.41
CA PRO A 384 -8.81 20.69 -18.57
C PRO A 384 -10.32 20.60 -18.86
N ILE A 385 -10.85 21.60 -19.58
CA ILE A 385 -12.25 21.66 -19.99
C ILE A 385 -12.56 20.54 -20.99
N SER A 386 -11.65 20.29 -21.94
CA SER A 386 -11.66 19.10 -22.79
C SER A 386 -10.40 18.25 -22.62
N SER A 387 -10.57 16.94 -22.62
CA SER A 387 -9.46 15.97 -22.65
C SER A 387 -8.51 16.12 -23.84
N ASN A 388 -8.88 16.88 -24.88
CA ASN A 388 -8.06 17.20 -26.05
C ASN A 388 -7.32 18.54 -25.98
N ASP A 389 -7.61 19.39 -24.99
CA ASP A 389 -7.03 20.75 -24.90
C ASP A 389 -5.53 20.72 -24.54
N LEU A 390 -5.08 19.63 -23.93
CA LEU A 390 -3.69 19.47 -23.51
C LEU A 390 -2.84 18.90 -24.65
N THR A 391 -1.72 19.57 -24.93
CA THR A 391 -0.72 19.09 -25.88
C THR A 391 -0.02 17.85 -25.33
N LYS A 392 0.09 16.83 -26.18
CA LYS A 392 0.73 15.56 -25.83
C LYS A 392 2.18 15.80 -25.37
N ASP A 393 2.60 15.05 -24.36
CA ASP A 393 3.94 15.05 -23.77
C ASP A 393 4.35 16.30 -22.97
N THR A 394 3.42 17.23 -22.70
CA THR A 394 3.64 18.27 -21.68
C THR A 394 3.55 17.72 -20.26
N LEU A 395 4.23 18.38 -19.31
CA LEU A 395 4.17 18.01 -17.89
C LEU A 395 2.73 18.03 -17.36
N GLN A 396 1.93 19.03 -17.77
CA GLN A 396 0.49 19.11 -17.44
C GLN A 396 -0.31 17.92 -17.99
N TYR A 397 -0.04 17.49 -19.23
CA TYR A 397 -0.69 16.30 -19.80
C TYR A 397 -0.31 15.01 -19.07
N ILE A 398 0.96 14.87 -18.68
CA ILE A 398 1.45 13.70 -17.91
C ILE A 398 0.80 13.66 -16.52
N GLU A 399 0.75 14.79 -15.81
CA GLU A 399 0.12 14.87 -14.49
C GLU A 399 -1.39 14.60 -14.57
N TYR A 400 -2.10 15.20 -15.52
CA TYR A 400 -3.51 14.92 -15.79
C TYR A 400 -3.74 13.43 -16.06
N LYS A 401 -2.96 12.84 -16.98
CA LYS A 401 -3.06 11.42 -17.34
C LYS A 401 -2.83 10.51 -16.12
N ASN A 402 -1.83 10.82 -15.30
CA ASN A 402 -1.52 10.04 -14.10
C ASN A 402 -2.64 10.13 -13.07
N THR A 403 -3.22 11.32 -12.84
CA THR A 403 -4.35 11.51 -11.92
C THR A 403 -5.60 10.79 -12.41
N VAL A 404 -5.94 10.89 -13.70
CA VAL A 404 -7.08 10.15 -14.28
C VAL A 404 -6.86 8.65 -14.17
N THR A 405 -5.65 8.16 -14.44
CA THR A 405 -5.33 6.73 -14.29
C THR A 405 -5.42 6.29 -12.83
N ALA A 406 -4.96 7.11 -11.88
CA ALA A 406 -5.10 6.84 -10.46
C ALA A 406 -6.58 6.72 -10.07
N LEU A 407 -7.44 7.68 -10.46
CA LEU A 407 -8.88 7.63 -10.20
C LEU A 407 -9.55 6.39 -10.83
N ILE A 408 -9.18 6.03 -12.06
CA ILE A 408 -9.70 4.80 -12.71
C ILE A 408 -9.28 3.56 -11.92
N ASN A 409 -8.03 3.49 -11.45
CA ASN A 409 -7.58 2.37 -10.62
C ASN A 409 -8.37 2.28 -9.32
N LEU A 410 -8.83 3.41 -8.76
CA LEU A 410 -9.68 3.42 -7.56
C LEU A 410 -11.08 2.84 -7.79
N LEU A 411 -11.55 2.68 -9.03
CA LEU A 411 -12.81 1.95 -9.30
C LEU A 411 -12.78 0.53 -8.74
N SER A 412 -11.59 -0.10 -8.66
CA SER A 412 -11.41 -1.43 -8.05
C SER A 412 -11.87 -1.50 -6.59
N THR A 413 -11.90 -0.38 -5.87
CA THR A 413 -12.39 -0.32 -4.48
C THR A 413 -13.91 -0.42 -4.38
N GLY A 414 -14.64 -0.23 -5.49
CA GLY A 414 -16.10 -0.21 -5.51
C GLY A 414 -16.74 0.96 -4.77
N ASN A 415 -15.97 1.94 -4.31
CA ASN A 415 -16.49 3.09 -3.56
C ASN A 415 -17.37 3.98 -4.47
N PHE A 416 -18.58 4.28 -3.99
CA PHE A 416 -19.58 5.02 -4.74
C PHE A 416 -19.17 6.47 -5.05
N ILE A 417 -18.42 7.14 -4.17
CA ILE A 417 -17.94 8.52 -4.35
C ILE A 417 -17.06 8.61 -5.60
N ILE A 418 -16.18 7.62 -5.80
CA ILE A 418 -15.29 7.56 -6.97
C ILE A 418 -16.10 7.36 -8.25
N ILE A 419 -17.08 6.45 -8.22
CA ILE A 419 -17.93 6.14 -9.37
C ILE A 419 -18.78 7.35 -9.75
N LYS A 420 -19.41 8.00 -8.78
CA LYS A 420 -20.19 9.24 -8.95
C LYS A 420 -19.37 10.31 -9.68
N ASN A 421 -18.17 10.59 -9.19
CA ASN A 421 -17.29 11.62 -9.72
C ASN A 421 -16.76 11.30 -11.13
N LEU A 422 -16.43 10.04 -11.40
CA LEU A 422 -15.99 9.61 -12.74
C LEU A 422 -17.12 9.63 -13.77
N ILE A 423 -18.36 9.29 -13.37
CA ILE A 423 -19.53 9.43 -14.25
C ILE A 423 -19.69 10.89 -14.69
N LEU A 424 -19.66 11.84 -13.75
CA LEU A 424 -19.74 13.27 -14.07
C LEU A 424 -18.63 13.72 -15.01
N LEU A 425 -17.39 13.28 -14.78
CA LEU A 425 -16.26 13.60 -15.66
C LEU A 425 -16.49 13.12 -17.09
N THR A 426 -16.95 11.87 -17.26
CA THR A 426 -17.18 11.29 -18.59
C THR A 426 -18.41 11.84 -19.30
N CYS A 427 -19.42 12.32 -18.57
CA CYS A 427 -20.67 12.79 -19.16
C CYS A 427 -20.60 14.24 -19.66
N LYS A 428 -19.60 15.02 -19.23
CA LYS A 428 -19.36 16.39 -19.69
C LYS A 428 -18.82 16.49 -21.12
N GLU A 429 -18.20 15.42 -21.63
CA GLU A 429 -17.59 15.40 -22.96
C GLU A 429 -18.22 14.29 -23.82
N GLU A 430 -18.52 14.57 -25.09
CA GLU A 430 -19.07 13.55 -26.01
C GLU A 430 -18.07 12.40 -26.29
N ASN A 431 -16.78 12.73 -26.42
CA ASN A 431 -15.71 11.81 -26.81
C ASN A 431 -14.56 11.80 -25.79
N PHE A 432 -14.86 11.41 -24.55
CA PHE A 432 -13.84 11.32 -23.52
C PHE A 432 -12.90 10.13 -23.75
N LYS A 433 -11.58 10.38 -23.77
CA LYS A 433 -10.57 9.38 -24.18
C LYS A 433 -10.58 8.07 -23.37
N TYR A 434 -10.94 8.10 -22.08
CA TYR A 434 -10.95 6.92 -21.21
C TYR A 434 -12.36 6.35 -20.96
N GLN A 435 -13.34 6.83 -21.71
CA GLN A 435 -14.76 6.53 -21.50
C GLN A 435 -15.08 5.04 -21.64
N GLU A 436 -14.53 4.35 -22.65
CA GLU A 436 -14.78 2.92 -22.85
C GLU A 436 -14.24 2.08 -21.69
N LYS A 437 -13.02 2.39 -21.21
CA LYS A 437 -12.44 1.70 -20.05
C LYS A 437 -13.28 1.90 -18.80
N ILE A 438 -13.75 3.13 -18.54
CA ILE A 438 -14.59 3.42 -17.37
C ILE A 438 -15.92 2.66 -17.47
N LYS A 439 -16.55 2.62 -18.64
CA LYS A 439 -17.78 1.85 -18.88
C LYS A 439 -17.60 0.35 -18.61
N GLU A 440 -16.52 -0.24 -19.11
CA GLU A 440 -16.20 -1.66 -18.89
C GLU A 440 -16.00 -1.97 -17.40
N PHE A 441 -15.22 -1.15 -16.68
CA PHE A 441 -15.00 -1.34 -15.25
C PHE A 441 -16.29 -1.17 -14.43
N ILE A 442 -17.09 -0.14 -14.72
CA ILE A 442 -18.37 0.08 -14.04
C ILE A 442 -19.33 -1.09 -14.30
N ALA A 443 -19.35 -1.65 -15.51
CA ALA A 443 -20.17 -2.82 -15.81
C ALA A 443 -19.77 -4.05 -14.97
N VAL A 444 -18.47 -4.29 -14.77
CA VAL A 444 -17.96 -5.36 -13.89
C VAL A 444 -18.36 -5.11 -12.43
N ILE A 445 -18.25 -3.87 -11.97
CA ILE A 445 -18.60 -3.49 -10.58
C ILE A 445 -20.10 -3.67 -10.33
N ILE A 446 -20.95 -3.21 -11.24
CA ILE A 446 -22.42 -3.31 -11.13
C ILE A 446 -22.87 -4.78 -11.05
N ASN A 447 -22.22 -5.69 -11.76
CA ASN A 447 -22.54 -7.13 -11.67
C ASN A 447 -22.25 -7.72 -10.28
N ASN A 448 -21.36 -7.10 -9.50
CA ASN A 448 -20.97 -7.52 -8.17
C ASN A 448 -21.65 -6.72 -7.04
N TYR A 449 -22.54 -5.78 -7.37
CA TYR A 449 -23.22 -4.94 -6.39
C TYR A 449 -24.24 -5.71 -5.55
N THR A 450 -24.32 -5.32 -4.26
CA THR A 450 -25.47 -5.64 -3.42
C THR A 450 -26.68 -4.82 -3.85
N GLU A 451 -27.86 -5.20 -3.37
CA GLU A 451 -29.10 -4.48 -3.67
C GLU A 451 -29.08 -3.01 -3.23
N GLU A 452 -28.53 -2.74 -2.06
CA GLU A 452 -28.42 -1.38 -1.52
C GLU A 452 -27.47 -0.53 -2.38
N GLN A 453 -26.32 -1.07 -2.77
CA GLN A 453 -25.35 -0.39 -3.65
C GLN A 453 -25.94 -0.10 -5.02
N PHE A 454 -26.65 -1.07 -5.60
CA PHE A 454 -27.34 -0.87 -6.88
C PHE A 454 -28.44 0.19 -6.78
N THR A 455 -29.20 0.20 -5.68
CA THR A 455 -30.24 1.21 -5.45
C THR A 455 -29.62 2.61 -5.35
N ASN A 456 -28.56 2.79 -4.57
CA ASN A 456 -27.85 4.07 -4.44
C ASN A 456 -27.32 4.57 -5.80
N PHE A 457 -26.78 3.67 -6.61
CA PHE A 457 -26.33 3.99 -7.96
C PHE A 457 -27.49 4.44 -8.86
N THR A 458 -28.61 3.71 -8.85
CA THR A 458 -29.78 4.09 -9.65
C THR A 458 -30.43 5.38 -9.17
N ASP A 459 -30.44 5.62 -7.86
CA ASP A 459 -30.98 6.84 -7.25
C ASP A 459 -30.20 8.07 -7.69
N TYR A 460 -28.87 7.96 -7.75
CA TYR A 460 -28.01 9.02 -8.25
C TYR A 460 -28.19 9.28 -9.75
N CYS A 461 -28.29 8.23 -10.56
CA CYS A 461 -28.57 8.39 -11.99
C CYS A 461 -29.92 9.08 -12.22
N MET A 462 -30.94 8.71 -11.42
CA MET A 462 -32.28 9.30 -11.48
C MET A 462 -32.33 10.72 -10.94
N SER A 463 -31.58 11.04 -9.87
CA SER A 463 -31.53 12.42 -9.36
C SER A 463 -30.87 13.36 -10.37
N ASN A 464 -29.80 12.91 -11.04
CA ASN A 464 -29.19 13.67 -12.13
C ASN A 464 -30.14 13.89 -13.30
N LEU A 465 -30.97 12.89 -13.61
CA LEU A 465 -31.97 12.96 -14.68
C LEU A 465 -33.08 13.96 -14.39
N LEU A 466 -33.61 13.92 -13.16
CA LEU A 466 -34.75 14.74 -12.73
C LEU A 466 -34.35 16.17 -12.35
N ASN A 467 -33.06 16.41 -12.08
CA ASN A 467 -32.58 17.75 -11.79
C ASN A 467 -32.50 18.58 -13.08
N THR A 468 -33.39 19.57 -13.21
CA THR A 468 -33.45 20.49 -14.36
C THR A 468 -32.32 21.51 -14.39
N GLU A 469 -31.55 21.67 -13.30
CA GLU A 469 -30.37 22.55 -13.27
C GLU A 469 -29.15 21.94 -14.00
N ASN A 470 -29.14 20.63 -14.19
CA ASN A 470 -28.06 19.93 -14.87
C ASN A 470 -28.11 20.12 -16.39
N ASP A 471 -26.94 20.20 -17.02
CA ASP A 471 -26.81 20.28 -18.48
C ASP A 471 -27.57 19.13 -19.18
N PRO A 472 -28.43 19.42 -20.18
CA PRO A 472 -29.09 18.42 -21.02
C PRO A 472 -28.19 17.28 -21.51
N LEU A 473 -26.95 17.59 -21.92
CA LEU A 473 -25.98 16.61 -22.39
C LEU A 473 -25.59 15.63 -21.27
N VAL A 474 -25.32 16.15 -20.07
CA VAL A 474 -24.98 15.33 -18.89
C VAL A 474 -26.15 14.43 -18.50
N ARG A 475 -27.38 14.98 -18.46
CA ARG A 475 -28.60 14.22 -18.15
C ARG A 475 -28.76 13.03 -19.11
N VAL A 476 -28.60 13.25 -20.41
CA VAL A 476 -28.73 12.20 -21.43
C VAL A 476 -27.59 11.18 -21.35
N ASN A 477 -26.35 11.64 -21.16
CA ASN A 477 -25.18 10.76 -21.11
C ASN A 477 -25.21 9.84 -19.88
N VAL A 478 -25.61 10.32 -18.71
CA VAL A 478 -25.74 9.48 -17.50
C VAL A 478 -26.68 8.30 -17.78
N ILE A 479 -27.79 8.54 -18.46
CA ILE A 479 -28.77 7.49 -18.77
C ILE A 479 -28.25 6.54 -19.86
N LYS A 480 -27.83 7.11 -21.00
CA LYS A 480 -27.43 6.34 -22.18
C LYS A 480 -26.19 5.50 -21.92
N GLN A 481 -25.24 6.03 -21.15
CA GLN A 481 -23.91 5.44 -21.00
C GLN A 481 -23.77 4.57 -19.76
N TYR A 482 -24.57 4.81 -18.72
CA TYR A 482 -24.42 4.13 -17.43
C TYR A 482 -25.71 3.45 -16.95
N LEU A 483 -26.82 4.16 -16.82
CA LEU A 483 -28.05 3.57 -16.27
C LEU A 483 -28.63 2.47 -17.17
N ILE A 484 -28.74 2.71 -18.48
CA ILE A 484 -29.30 1.71 -19.41
C ILE A 484 -28.41 0.46 -19.45
N PRO A 485 -27.07 0.55 -19.66
CA PRO A 485 -26.19 -0.61 -19.58
C PRO A 485 -26.30 -1.36 -18.25
N ALA A 486 -26.36 -0.63 -17.12
CA ALA A 486 -26.55 -1.23 -15.79
C ALA A 486 -27.85 -2.07 -15.74
N LEU A 487 -28.97 -1.48 -16.15
CA LEU A 487 -30.28 -2.15 -16.17
C LEU A 487 -30.35 -3.32 -17.16
N ILE A 488 -29.51 -3.36 -18.19
CA ILE A 488 -29.44 -4.51 -19.11
C ILE A 488 -28.80 -5.71 -18.41
N HIS A 489 -27.67 -5.49 -17.73
CA HIS A 489 -26.82 -6.58 -17.20
C HIS A 489 -27.28 -7.15 -15.84
N VAL A 490 -28.04 -6.40 -15.04
CA VAL A 490 -28.49 -6.88 -13.72
C VAL A 490 -29.61 -7.92 -13.77
N ASN A 491 -29.77 -8.70 -12.68
CA ASN A 491 -30.89 -9.64 -12.51
C ASN A 491 -32.25 -8.91 -12.54
N CYS A 492 -33.27 -9.57 -13.10
CA CYS A 492 -34.65 -9.09 -13.21
C CYS A 492 -35.24 -8.54 -11.91
N GLN A 493 -34.89 -9.09 -10.74
CA GLN A 493 -35.41 -8.60 -9.45
C GLN A 493 -34.99 -7.15 -9.17
N TYR A 494 -33.74 -6.78 -9.47
CA TYR A 494 -33.26 -5.40 -9.33
C TYR A 494 -33.99 -4.45 -10.29
N LYS A 495 -34.26 -4.90 -11.53
CA LYS A 495 -35.03 -4.13 -12.52
C LYS A 495 -36.44 -3.86 -12.03
N ILE A 496 -37.11 -4.87 -11.48
CA ILE A 496 -38.48 -4.73 -10.95
C ILE A 496 -38.53 -3.72 -9.80
N LYS A 497 -37.57 -3.77 -8.87
CA LYS A 497 -37.48 -2.82 -7.76
C LYS A 497 -37.22 -1.39 -8.23
N PHE A 498 -36.26 -1.21 -9.15
CA PHE A 498 -35.98 0.08 -9.77
C PHE A 498 -37.23 0.68 -10.43
N TYR A 499 -37.88 -0.07 -11.32
CA TYR A 499 -39.07 0.41 -12.00
C TYR A 499 -40.21 0.65 -11.03
N SER A 500 -40.44 -0.22 -10.04
CA SER A 500 -41.48 0.00 -9.03
C SER A 500 -41.29 1.32 -8.27
N LYS A 501 -40.04 1.73 -8.01
CA LYS A 501 -39.73 3.01 -7.36
C LYS A 501 -39.99 4.22 -8.26
N TYR A 502 -39.57 4.17 -9.53
CA TYR A 502 -39.53 5.36 -10.40
C TYR A 502 -40.63 5.43 -11.47
N ILE A 503 -41.41 4.37 -11.72
CA ILE A 503 -42.33 4.29 -12.86
C ILE A 503 -43.37 5.41 -12.90
N LYS A 504 -43.85 5.85 -11.74
CA LYS A 504 -44.85 6.91 -11.62
C LYS A 504 -44.27 8.27 -12.02
N GLN A 505 -43.08 8.59 -11.52
CA GLN A 505 -42.35 9.82 -11.86
C GLN A 505 -41.96 9.82 -13.35
N LEU A 506 -41.43 8.71 -13.87
CA LEU A 506 -41.09 8.57 -15.29
C LEU A 506 -42.30 8.74 -16.20
N THR A 507 -43.45 8.16 -15.84
CA THR A 507 -44.70 8.29 -16.59
C THR A 507 -45.24 9.73 -16.56
N GLN A 508 -45.04 10.44 -15.45
CA GLN A 508 -45.43 11.84 -15.31
C GLN A 508 -44.56 12.74 -16.21
N VAL A 509 -43.24 12.57 -16.18
CA VAL A 509 -42.30 13.31 -17.04
C VAL A 509 -42.66 13.13 -18.53
N ILE A 510 -42.90 11.89 -18.98
CA ILE A 510 -43.32 11.62 -20.38
C ILE A 510 -44.62 12.35 -20.74
N LYS A 511 -45.56 12.48 -19.79
CA LYS A 511 -46.83 13.18 -20.02
C LYS A 511 -46.67 14.70 -19.99
N GLU A 512 -45.78 15.23 -19.15
CA GLU A 512 -45.51 16.66 -19.01
C GLU A 512 -44.65 17.20 -20.17
N GLN A 513 -43.76 16.38 -20.73
CA GLN A 513 -43.01 16.70 -21.96
C GLN A 513 -43.89 16.84 -23.21
N LEU A 514 -45.14 16.38 -23.17
CA LEU A 514 -46.14 16.70 -24.20
C LEU A 514 -46.63 18.15 -24.11
N ILE A 515 -46.43 18.80 -22.96
CA ILE A 515 -46.87 20.16 -22.64
C ILE A 515 -45.71 21.15 -22.80
N ASN A 516 -44.49 20.78 -22.38
CA ASN A 516 -43.27 21.58 -22.52
C ASN A 516 -42.33 20.97 -23.58
N LYS A 517 -42.19 21.63 -24.72
CA LYS A 517 -41.52 21.13 -25.94
C LYS A 517 -39.98 21.19 -25.94
N GLU A 518 -39.36 21.54 -24.80
CA GLU A 518 -37.95 22.00 -24.78
C GLU A 518 -36.98 21.01 -24.12
N ASP A 519 -37.47 20.01 -23.37
CA ASP A 519 -36.62 19.01 -22.68
C ASP A 519 -36.86 17.60 -23.22
N GLU A 520 -36.15 17.22 -24.28
CA GLU A 520 -36.27 15.93 -24.96
C GLU A 520 -35.41 14.84 -24.30
N LEU A 521 -35.89 14.34 -23.17
CA LEU A 521 -35.23 13.28 -22.41
C LEU A 521 -35.49 11.91 -23.07
N CYS A 522 -34.47 11.31 -23.67
CA CYS A 522 -34.54 9.93 -24.19
C CYS A 522 -34.63 8.92 -23.04
N ILE A 523 -35.84 8.57 -22.62
CA ILE A 523 -36.05 7.46 -21.66
C ILE A 523 -36.38 6.19 -22.46
N GLN A 524 -35.37 5.35 -22.70
CA GLN A 524 -35.58 3.99 -23.20
C GLN A 524 -35.88 3.07 -22.01
N LEU A 525 -37.12 2.61 -21.91
CA LEU A 525 -37.55 1.69 -20.86
C LEU A 525 -37.57 0.26 -21.40
N ASN A 526 -36.63 -0.58 -20.95
CA ASN A 526 -36.64 -2.01 -21.25
C ASN A 526 -37.41 -2.75 -20.14
N ILE A 527 -38.75 -2.73 -20.22
CA ILE A 527 -39.60 -3.28 -19.16
C ILE A 527 -40.26 -4.58 -19.65
N HIS A 528 -39.73 -5.71 -19.19
CA HIS A 528 -40.46 -6.97 -19.16
C HIS A 528 -41.26 -7.04 -17.85
N SER A 529 -42.43 -7.70 -17.85
CA SER A 529 -43.33 -7.88 -16.68
C SER A 529 -44.28 -6.71 -16.34
N ILE A 530 -44.66 -5.88 -17.32
CA ILE A 530 -45.57 -4.72 -17.14
C ILE A 530 -47.01 -5.14 -16.80
N ASN A 531 -47.47 -6.27 -17.36
CA ASN A 531 -48.88 -6.62 -17.36
C ASN A 531 -49.21 -7.74 -16.36
N GLY A 532 -50.45 -7.70 -15.88
CA GLY A 532 -51.02 -8.69 -14.96
C GLY A 532 -51.39 -8.07 -13.63
N THR A 533 -52.42 -8.61 -13.00
CA THR A 533 -52.90 -8.18 -11.68
C THR A 533 -51.85 -8.37 -10.59
N ASN A 534 -50.90 -9.28 -10.80
CA ASN A 534 -49.80 -9.57 -9.89
C ASN A 534 -48.50 -8.82 -10.20
N SER A 535 -48.43 -8.01 -11.27
CA SER A 535 -47.22 -7.24 -11.61
C SER A 535 -46.89 -6.22 -10.52
N GLU A 536 -45.70 -6.33 -9.92
CA GLU A 536 -45.22 -5.39 -8.90
C GLU A 536 -45.08 -3.97 -9.44
N ILE A 537 -44.65 -3.82 -10.70
CA ILE A 537 -44.49 -2.53 -11.37
C ILE A 537 -45.86 -1.85 -11.59
N ASN A 538 -46.85 -2.60 -12.07
CA ASN A 538 -48.19 -2.06 -12.27
C ASN A 538 -48.89 -1.76 -10.94
N LYS A 539 -48.66 -2.58 -9.90
CA LYS A 539 -49.09 -2.27 -8.52
C LYS A 539 -48.46 -0.97 -8.05
N ALA A 540 -47.16 -0.77 -8.22
CA ALA A 540 -46.48 0.45 -7.81
C ALA A 540 -47.04 1.70 -8.55
N PHE A 541 -47.31 1.58 -9.85
CA PHE A 541 -47.97 2.65 -10.63
C PHE A 541 -49.37 2.99 -10.09
N CYS A 542 -50.16 1.98 -9.71
CA CYS A 542 -51.53 2.13 -9.20
C CYS A 542 -51.63 2.34 -7.67
N ASN A 543 -50.51 2.62 -6.98
CA ASN A 543 -50.46 2.69 -5.50
C ASN A 543 -51.06 1.42 -4.81
N GLY A 544 -50.81 0.24 -5.38
CA GLY A 544 -51.26 -1.07 -4.88
C GLY A 544 -52.63 -1.54 -5.38
N MET A 545 -53.48 -0.66 -5.92
CA MET A 545 -54.85 -0.99 -6.34
C MET A 545 -54.95 -1.25 -7.85
N VAL A 546 -54.67 -2.48 -8.28
CA VAL A 546 -54.76 -2.90 -9.68
C VAL A 546 -56.17 -3.39 -10.01
N LYS A 547 -56.78 -2.87 -11.08
CA LYS A 547 -58.11 -3.29 -11.58
C LYS A 547 -58.00 -4.38 -12.64
N ASN A 548 -57.29 -4.09 -13.73
CA ASN A 548 -57.28 -4.89 -14.95
C ASN A 548 -55.88 -5.37 -15.35
N GLY A 549 -54.83 -4.92 -14.67
CA GLY A 549 -53.44 -5.33 -14.95
C GLY A 549 -52.85 -4.71 -16.22
N LYS A 550 -53.44 -3.63 -16.74
CA LYS A 550 -53.08 -2.95 -18.00
C LYS A 550 -53.05 -1.42 -17.87
N GLU A 551 -53.12 -0.90 -16.66
CA GLU A 551 -53.26 0.52 -16.35
C GLU A 551 -52.04 1.31 -16.82
N LEU A 552 -50.84 0.85 -16.47
CA LEU A 552 -49.58 1.45 -16.91
C LEU A 552 -49.45 1.47 -18.44
N LEU A 553 -49.72 0.33 -19.07
CA LEU A 553 -49.71 0.18 -20.53
C LEU A 553 -50.67 1.18 -21.20
N THR A 554 -51.91 1.27 -20.72
CA THR A 554 -52.94 2.16 -21.29
C THR A 554 -52.57 3.63 -21.06
N SER A 555 -51.97 3.94 -19.91
CA SER A 555 -51.52 5.27 -19.53
C SER A 555 -50.36 5.79 -20.39
N LEU A 556 -49.48 4.90 -20.86
CA LEU A 556 -48.30 5.25 -21.67
C LEU A 556 -48.54 5.15 -23.18
N MET A 557 -49.33 4.17 -23.65
CA MET A 557 -49.46 3.84 -25.07
C MET A 557 -49.88 5.05 -25.92
N LYS A 558 -50.91 5.79 -25.50
CA LYS A 558 -51.42 6.94 -26.26
C LYS A 558 -50.45 8.14 -26.26
N PRO A 559 -49.91 8.60 -25.11
CA PRO A 559 -48.85 9.61 -25.05
C PRO A 559 -47.64 9.31 -25.96
N VAL A 560 -47.08 8.10 -25.84
CA VAL A 560 -45.84 7.73 -26.54
C VAL A 560 -46.10 7.56 -28.04
N ALA A 561 -47.25 6.97 -28.43
CA ALA A 561 -47.65 6.88 -29.84
C ALA A 561 -47.81 8.26 -30.48
N TYR A 562 -48.36 9.22 -29.76
CA TYR A 562 -48.44 10.59 -30.26
C TYR A 562 -47.05 11.20 -30.50
N ILE A 563 -46.10 11.01 -29.57
CA ILE A 563 -44.72 11.50 -29.73
C ILE A 563 -44.07 10.92 -31.00
N ALA A 564 -44.10 9.59 -31.17
CA ALA A 564 -43.45 8.92 -32.30
C ALA A 564 -44.05 9.33 -33.66
N ARG A 565 -45.36 9.59 -33.71
CA ARG A 565 -46.10 9.83 -34.95
C ARG A 565 -46.24 11.30 -35.31
N SER A 566 -46.24 12.19 -34.32
CA SER A 566 -46.56 13.60 -34.56
C SER A 566 -45.45 14.31 -35.35
N VAL A 567 -45.86 15.05 -36.37
CA VAL A 567 -45.02 16.06 -37.01
C VAL A 567 -45.31 17.37 -36.29
N ALA A 568 -44.73 17.54 -35.08
CA ALA A 568 -44.82 18.83 -34.39
C ALA A 568 -44.25 19.94 -35.28
N ASN A 569 -44.79 21.16 -35.21
CA ASN A 569 -44.26 22.34 -35.91
C ASN A 569 -42.84 22.60 -35.43
N ILE A 570 -41.86 22.09 -36.17
CA ILE A 570 -40.45 22.41 -35.98
C ILE A 570 -40.26 23.81 -36.55
N SER A 571 -40.57 24.84 -35.76
CA SER A 571 -40.27 26.24 -36.12
C SER A 571 -38.80 26.62 -35.82
N SER A 572 -38.00 25.64 -35.39
CA SER A 572 -36.60 25.78 -34.99
C SER A 572 -35.68 25.31 -36.11
N ASN A 573 -34.81 26.21 -36.60
CA ASN A 573 -33.73 25.88 -37.53
C ASN A 573 -32.45 25.39 -36.80
N ASN A 574 -32.50 25.15 -35.49
CA ASN A 574 -31.33 24.69 -34.74
C ASN A 574 -31.07 23.20 -35.02
N GLU A 575 -29.93 22.89 -35.64
CA GLU A 575 -29.52 21.53 -35.99
C GLU A 575 -29.42 20.60 -34.77
N GLU A 576 -28.97 21.10 -33.62
CA GLU A 576 -28.87 20.31 -32.38
C GLU A 576 -30.25 19.91 -31.87
N TYR A 577 -31.21 20.83 -31.92
CA TYR A 577 -32.60 20.58 -31.58
C TYR A 577 -33.24 19.57 -32.55
N LEU A 578 -33.01 19.72 -33.86
CA LEU A 578 -33.48 18.77 -34.87
C LEU A 578 -32.96 17.35 -34.61
N ARG A 579 -31.68 17.24 -34.23
CA ARG A 579 -31.04 15.97 -33.90
C ARG A 579 -31.61 15.37 -32.62
N ALA A 580 -31.79 16.16 -31.56
CA ALA A 580 -32.39 15.73 -30.30
C ALA A 580 -33.84 15.24 -30.50
N ASN A 581 -34.63 15.97 -31.28
CA ASN A 581 -36.05 15.66 -31.51
C ASN A 581 -36.21 14.36 -32.27
N LYS A 582 -35.34 14.15 -33.26
CA LYS A 582 -35.27 12.88 -33.96
C LYS A 582 -34.93 11.72 -33.02
N TYR A 583 -33.93 11.86 -32.14
CA TYR A 583 -33.61 10.84 -31.14
C TYR A 583 -34.78 10.57 -30.18
N TYR A 584 -35.51 11.62 -29.79
CA TYR A 584 -36.68 11.50 -28.94
C TYR A 584 -37.80 10.69 -29.60
N LYS A 585 -38.10 10.99 -30.87
CA LYS A 585 -39.08 10.23 -31.67
C LYS A 585 -38.65 8.78 -31.91
N GLN A 586 -37.37 8.55 -32.20
CA GLN A 586 -36.80 7.21 -32.31
C GLN A 586 -36.95 6.41 -31.01
N SER A 587 -36.66 7.02 -29.87
CA SER A 587 -36.82 6.38 -28.56
C SER A 587 -38.28 6.10 -28.22
N ALA A 588 -39.20 6.99 -28.56
CA ALA A 588 -40.64 6.78 -28.41
C ALA A 588 -41.13 5.60 -29.29
N TYR A 589 -40.67 5.52 -30.54
CA TYR A 589 -40.98 4.40 -31.43
C TYR A 589 -40.45 3.07 -30.86
N CYS A 590 -39.21 3.04 -30.39
CA CYS A 590 -38.61 1.87 -29.74
C CYS A 590 -39.42 1.42 -28.51
N LEU A 591 -39.86 2.37 -27.68
CA LEU A 591 -40.65 2.09 -26.48
C LEU A 591 -42.01 1.45 -26.84
N ILE A 592 -42.71 1.98 -27.84
CA ILE A 592 -43.98 1.38 -28.31
C ILE A 592 -43.74 -0.04 -28.83
N ALA A 593 -42.70 -0.25 -29.62
CA ALA A 593 -42.37 -1.57 -30.16
C ALA A 593 -42.10 -2.59 -29.04
N VAL A 594 -41.29 -2.23 -28.04
CA VAL A 594 -41.02 -3.06 -26.85
C VAL A 594 -42.30 -3.34 -26.06
N MET A 595 -43.10 -2.30 -25.80
CA MET A 595 -44.36 -2.44 -25.06
C MET A 595 -45.34 -3.38 -25.78
N LEU A 596 -45.48 -3.26 -27.10
CA LEU A 596 -46.33 -4.14 -27.90
C LEU A 596 -45.79 -5.57 -27.90
N TYR A 597 -44.49 -5.75 -28.14
CA TYR A 597 -43.84 -7.06 -28.11
C TYR A 597 -44.07 -7.79 -26.78
N CYS A 598 -43.97 -7.08 -25.65
CA CYS A 598 -44.16 -7.66 -24.32
C CYS A 598 -45.63 -7.93 -23.96
N THR A 599 -46.61 -7.33 -24.64
CA THR A 599 -48.00 -7.28 -24.15
C THR A 599 -49.08 -7.69 -25.14
N GLN A 600 -48.78 -7.71 -26.44
CA GLN A 600 -49.73 -7.98 -27.51
C GLN A 600 -49.23 -9.11 -28.40
N THR A 601 -50.16 -9.98 -28.81
CA THR A 601 -49.91 -11.05 -29.78
C THR A 601 -50.69 -10.86 -31.08
N LYS A 602 -51.61 -9.89 -31.12
CA LYS A 602 -52.51 -9.64 -32.25
C LYS A 602 -51.87 -8.67 -33.23
N GLU A 603 -51.71 -9.11 -34.48
CA GLU A 603 -51.09 -8.36 -35.58
C GLU A 603 -51.69 -6.95 -35.77
N ASN A 604 -53.02 -6.82 -35.66
CA ASN A 604 -53.71 -5.54 -35.84
C ASN A 604 -53.16 -4.43 -34.93
N PHE A 605 -52.69 -4.76 -33.72
CA PHE A 605 -52.08 -3.76 -32.83
C PHE A 605 -50.73 -3.28 -33.36
N PHE A 606 -49.90 -4.19 -33.89
CA PHE A 606 -48.63 -3.80 -34.52
C PHE A 606 -48.87 -2.94 -35.75
N ASN A 607 -49.82 -3.33 -36.61
CA ASN A 607 -50.19 -2.57 -37.81
C ASN A 607 -50.66 -1.15 -37.46
N VAL A 608 -51.59 -1.01 -36.52
CA VAL A 608 -52.14 0.31 -36.14
C VAL A 608 -51.09 1.19 -35.49
N PHE A 609 -50.28 0.68 -34.56
CA PHE A 609 -49.40 1.51 -33.74
C PHE A 609 -48.02 1.77 -34.37
N LEU A 610 -47.45 0.81 -35.11
CA LEU A 610 -46.08 0.92 -35.66
C LEU A 610 -46.04 1.31 -37.14
N PHE A 611 -47.07 0.94 -37.93
CA PHE A 611 -46.98 1.03 -39.40
C PHE A 611 -48.01 1.95 -40.05
N GLN A 612 -49.20 2.08 -39.47
CA GLN A 612 -50.27 2.88 -40.04
C GLN A 612 -50.02 4.37 -39.83
N GLU A 613 -49.80 5.12 -40.90
CA GLU A 613 -49.72 6.58 -40.92
C GLU A 613 -51.09 7.21 -41.25
N ASN A 614 -51.31 8.47 -40.84
CA ASN A 614 -52.57 9.17 -41.08
C ASN A 614 -52.30 10.60 -41.56
N GLU A 615 -52.38 10.80 -42.87
CA GLU A 615 -52.15 12.08 -43.52
C GLU A 615 -53.11 13.18 -43.03
N ALA A 616 -54.38 12.82 -42.76
CA ALA A 616 -55.38 13.79 -42.28
C ALA A 616 -55.06 14.33 -40.87
N LYS A 617 -54.20 13.64 -40.11
CA LYS A 617 -53.70 14.07 -38.79
C LYS A 617 -52.23 14.51 -38.82
N ASN A 618 -51.62 14.57 -40.01
CA ASN A 618 -50.19 14.81 -40.20
C ASN A 618 -49.29 13.88 -39.35
N GLU A 619 -49.66 12.60 -39.30
CA GLU A 619 -48.91 11.57 -38.60
C GLU A 619 -47.96 10.86 -39.57
N LYS A 620 -46.65 11.02 -39.37
CA LYS A 620 -45.61 10.44 -40.23
C LYS A 620 -44.55 9.74 -39.39
N ILE A 621 -44.53 8.42 -39.39
CA ILE A 621 -43.64 7.60 -38.57
C ILE A 621 -42.26 7.54 -39.23
N TRP A 622 -42.19 7.22 -40.53
CA TRP A 622 -40.91 6.95 -41.19
C TRP A 622 -40.05 8.20 -41.36
N GLU A 623 -40.66 9.33 -41.75
CA GLU A 623 -39.96 10.62 -41.84
C GLU A 623 -39.42 11.08 -40.47
N ASN A 624 -40.09 10.69 -39.38
CA ASN A 624 -39.72 11.07 -38.02
C ASN A 624 -38.53 10.27 -37.46
N ILE A 625 -38.32 9.03 -37.92
CA ILE A 625 -37.30 8.13 -37.35
C ILE A 625 -36.12 7.88 -38.28
N ILE A 626 -36.23 8.17 -39.58
CA ILE A 626 -35.17 7.97 -40.57
C ILE A 626 -34.39 9.27 -40.82
N ASP A 627 -33.10 9.14 -41.15
CA ASP A 627 -32.33 10.26 -41.70
C ASP A 627 -32.64 10.51 -43.16
N THR A 628 -33.35 11.59 -43.43
CA THR A 628 -33.68 12.04 -44.78
C THR A 628 -32.68 13.04 -45.33
N GLN A 629 -31.76 13.56 -44.51
CA GLN A 629 -30.85 14.65 -44.87
C GLN A 629 -29.40 14.19 -45.10
N ASN A 630 -28.91 13.25 -44.28
CA ASN A 630 -27.53 12.78 -44.40
C ASN A 630 -27.33 11.85 -45.61
N LYS A 631 -26.42 12.24 -46.51
CA LYS A 631 -25.98 11.39 -47.61
C LYS A 631 -25.04 10.32 -47.09
N THR A 632 -25.48 9.06 -47.14
CA THR A 632 -24.63 7.91 -46.82
C THR A 632 -23.73 7.58 -48.00
N PHE A 633 -22.41 7.68 -47.79
CA PHE A 633 -21.42 7.28 -48.78
C PHE A 633 -21.17 5.78 -48.67
N PHE A 634 -21.78 5.01 -49.57
CA PHE A 634 -21.45 3.59 -49.73
C PHE A 634 -20.08 3.49 -50.41
N LYS A 635 -19.06 3.06 -49.65
CA LYS A 635 -17.74 2.78 -50.23
C LYS A 635 -17.89 1.72 -51.31
N ILE A 636 -17.37 2.01 -52.51
CA ILE A 636 -17.22 1.01 -53.56
C ILE A 636 -16.24 -0.04 -53.00
N GLU A 637 -16.62 -1.32 -53.06
CA GLU A 637 -15.72 -2.41 -52.66
C GLU A 637 -14.52 -2.43 -53.62
N ASP A 638 -13.43 -1.75 -53.28
CA ASP A 638 -12.18 -1.80 -54.03
C ASP A 638 -11.45 -3.12 -53.71
N GLY A 639 -11.82 -4.19 -54.39
CA GLY A 639 -11.15 -5.48 -54.29
C GLY A 639 -11.91 -6.62 -55.00
N ILE A 640 -11.21 -7.32 -55.89
CA ILE A 640 -11.67 -8.45 -56.70
C ILE A 640 -12.53 -9.45 -55.89
N PRO A 641 -13.68 -9.91 -56.42
CA PRO A 641 -14.57 -10.80 -55.68
C PRO A 641 -13.96 -12.20 -55.57
N HIS A 642 -13.29 -12.51 -54.45
CA HIS A 642 -12.97 -13.90 -54.13
C HIS A 642 -14.28 -14.63 -53.80
N LYS A 643 -14.77 -15.46 -54.75
CA LYS A 643 -15.92 -16.40 -54.65
C LYS A 643 -16.52 -16.46 -53.25
N LYS A 644 -17.40 -15.50 -52.92
CA LYS A 644 -18.03 -15.37 -51.61
C LYS A 644 -19.11 -16.45 -51.50
N ASN A 645 -18.82 -17.53 -50.75
CA ASN A 645 -19.79 -18.56 -50.39
C ASN A 645 -21.04 -17.94 -49.73
N ARG A 646 -22.22 -18.53 -49.95
CA ARG A 646 -23.52 -18.14 -49.37
C ARG A 646 -23.45 -17.79 -47.87
N LYS A 647 -22.59 -18.49 -47.12
CA LYS A 647 -22.27 -18.24 -45.70
C LYS A 647 -21.72 -16.84 -45.38
N TYR A 648 -21.00 -16.18 -46.29
CA TYR A 648 -20.50 -14.82 -46.07
C TYR A 648 -21.64 -13.80 -46.10
N TYR A 649 -22.55 -13.93 -47.07
CA TYR A 649 -23.76 -13.11 -47.13
C TYR A 649 -24.71 -13.44 -46.00
N GLU A 650 -24.87 -14.70 -45.62
CA GLU A 650 -25.65 -15.10 -44.43
C GLU A 650 -25.02 -14.56 -43.13
N ASN A 651 -23.70 -14.52 -42.99
CA ASN A 651 -23.03 -13.90 -41.84
C ASN A 651 -23.13 -12.38 -41.86
N LEU A 652 -23.03 -11.74 -43.02
CA LEU A 652 -23.26 -10.30 -43.17
C LEU A 652 -24.70 -9.95 -42.85
N ILE A 653 -25.68 -10.70 -43.35
CA ILE A 653 -27.11 -10.53 -43.06
C ILE A 653 -27.36 -10.84 -41.58
N SER A 654 -26.76 -11.87 -41.00
CA SER A 654 -26.88 -12.16 -39.57
C SER A 654 -26.24 -11.08 -38.70
N ASN A 655 -25.12 -10.49 -39.11
CA ASN A 655 -24.47 -9.39 -38.41
C ASN A 655 -25.21 -8.06 -38.63
N TYR A 656 -25.79 -7.84 -39.81
CA TYR A 656 -26.65 -6.70 -40.09
C TYR A 656 -27.97 -6.81 -39.35
N ILE A 657 -28.59 -7.99 -39.28
CA ILE A 657 -29.79 -8.24 -38.48
C ILE A 657 -29.44 -8.07 -37.01
N LYS A 658 -28.31 -8.59 -36.51
CA LYS A 658 -27.83 -8.30 -35.15
C LYS A 658 -27.63 -6.81 -34.92
N ASN A 659 -27.00 -6.08 -35.84
CA ASN A 659 -26.72 -4.65 -35.69
C ASN A 659 -27.95 -3.76 -35.88
N ILE A 660 -28.88 -4.12 -36.77
CA ILE A 660 -30.18 -3.45 -36.94
C ILE A 660 -31.06 -3.73 -35.74
N ILE A 661 -31.06 -4.95 -35.20
CA ILE A 661 -31.68 -5.23 -33.91
C ILE A 661 -30.99 -4.33 -32.87
N ILE A 662 -29.67 -4.37 -32.68
CA ILE A 662 -28.96 -3.53 -31.69
C ILE A 662 -29.17 -2.01 -31.87
N HIS A 663 -29.35 -1.49 -33.09
CA HIS A 663 -29.57 -0.05 -33.34
C HIS A 663 -31.03 0.41 -33.39
N PHE A 664 -31.98 -0.45 -33.77
CA PHE A 664 -33.42 -0.12 -33.81
C PHE A 664 -34.25 -0.79 -32.69
N CYS A 665 -33.67 -1.75 -31.98
CA CYS A 665 -34.30 -2.59 -30.96
C CYS A 665 -33.23 -3.07 -29.95
N PHE A 666 -33.06 -2.36 -28.83
CA PHE A 666 -32.47 -2.98 -27.63
C PHE A 666 -33.40 -4.06 -27.04
N ILE A 667 -33.67 -5.10 -27.85
CA ILE A 667 -34.28 -6.37 -27.51
C ILE A 667 -33.28 -7.42 -28.00
N GLN A 668 -32.36 -7.83 -27.14
CA GLN A 668 -31.80 -9.16 -27.32
C GLN A 668 -32.93 -10.16 -27.04
N PRO A 669 -33.21 -11.13 -27.92
CA PRO A 669 -34.00 -12.29 -27.53
C PRO A 669 -33.21 -13.06 -26.48
N PHE A 670 -33.83 -13.32 -25.33
CA PHE A 670 -33.38 -14.36 -24.41
C PHE A 670 -33.29 -15.66 -25.23
N GLN A 671 -32.08 -16.15 -25.46
CA GLN A 671 -31.88 -17.56 -25.78
C GLN A 671 -32.14 -18.34 -24.50
N TYR A 672 -33.12 -19.25 -24.57
CA TYR A 672 -33.28 -20.34 -23.60
C TYR A 672 -32.10 -21.30 -23.66
#